data_AF-A0A7R9CYD1-F1
#
_entry.id   AF-A0A7R9CYD1-F1
#
_cell.length_a   1.000
_cell.length_b   1.000
_cell.length_c   1.000
_cell.angle_alpha   90.00
_cell.angle_beta   90.00
_cell.angle_gamma   90.00
#
_symmetry.space_group_name_H-M   'P 1'
#
loop_
_entity.id
_entity.type
_entity.pdbx_description
1 polymer ?
#
loop_
_entity_poly.entity_id
_entity_poly.type
_entity_poly.pdbx_seq_one_letter_code
_entity_poly.pdbx_strand_id
1 'polypeptide(L)'
;MTQGPGEDLSATPGEEPTLEEVLSKVANALVCPGKGILLSDESPATMKKRFADIGYYNNEESRRLYRQMIFTTDDLGESISGAVLHQETLHQRSDKGHLLTTQMKYHHLVPGVSVDIGVAPLFGSEDELTSLGLEDLTARCKEYKAYGCHFSKARCVFQINSNTPSYSAIMANARVLGRFAFLCQKSGLVPIVQAEILPVGYHGLDRMQKVTETVLSAVFKCLSDYQVFLEGCLLAVNMVTSGNSSAWKCSPQDVAMATVTTLNRTVPPAVAGVLLLSGCLSEVEATANLNAISQFIGKKPWPITFIFGKAMHGSSLRAWKGNPENVKIAQDILLEKAKDNSRAALGVYKCFKAVMFLTGFIFGSIIVYLICLQEKLLPAYGNAGVALGAGILFGLITMLVQYVGLFMTGFHTGLFLGVISLAVAEHFYWQPSAVWMTVGVLLGGGLLFAILNLCWQKGLTVIGTSVYGGAIMAGALDYFVEKFLMVMWVWDRVALHKSSPPCWFSWLILSVWPFMIFVGLITQWAITGRGIYHQECEYWGEDFICGIKGVPSKKSRNMNIQRVRTREQRAELRQKKYRYLYQVRTAHGDVISQSYVQALQRKVCGPGETNTLQSDSTHLTILPADQTQLAALTESEDDSREIIG
;
A
#
# COMPACT_ATOMS: atom_id res chain seq x y z
N MET A 1 -61.61 19.70 13.03
CA MET A 1 -60.56 18.92 13.72
C MET A 1 -59.82 18.12 12.66
N THR A 2 -58.50 18.13 12.79
CA THR A 2 -57.48 17.95 11.76
C THR A 2 -57.34 16.52 11.24
N GLN A 3 -57.18 16.40 9.92
CA GLN A 3 -56.69 15.20 9.23
C GLN A 3 -55.28 14.84 9.73
N GLY A 4 -55.07 13.58 10.13
CA GLY A 4 -53.75 12.97 10.30
C GLY A 4 -53.42 12.10 9.09
N PRO A 5 -52.21 12.17 8.52
CA PRO A 5 -51.87 11.50 7.26
C PRO A 5 -51.65 9.99 7.46
N GLY A 6 -52.07 9.22 6.46
CA GLY A 6 -51.92 7.77 6.42
C GLY A 6 -50.47 7.31 6.52
N GLU A 7 -50.29 6.20 7.24
CA GLU A 7 -49.04 5.44 7.27
C GLU A 7 -48.75 4.92 5.86
N ASP A 8 -47.71 5.48 5.25
CA ASP A 8 -47.13 5.01 4.00
C ASP A 8 -46.33 3.72 4.29
N LEU A 9 -47.06 2.60 4.33
CA LEU A 9 -46.53 1.23 4.35
C LEU A 9 -45.96 0.88 2.96
N SER A 10 -44.84 1.51 2.58
CA SER A 10 -44.05 1.06 1.42
C SER A 10 -42.57 1.39 1.52
N ALA A 11 -41.98 1.26 2.72
CA ALA A 11 -40.53 1.09 2.81
C ALA A 11 -40.19 -0.34 2.36
N THR A 12 -39.76 -0.49 1.10
CA THR A 12 -39.13 -1.72 0.61
C THR A 12 -38.04 -2.16 1.61
N PRO A 13 -38.05 -3.40 2.12
CA PRO A 13 -36.97 -3.89 2.96
C PRO A 13 -35.67 -3.80 2.15
N GLY A 14 -34.64 -3.15 2.71
CA GLY A 14 -33.32 -3.16 2.09
C GLY A 14 -32.83 -4.61 2.01
N GLU A 15 -32.57 -5.09 0.80
CA GLU A 15 -32.01 -6.42 0.54
C GLU A 15 -30.73 -6.62 1.37
N GLU A 16 -30.62 -7.73 2.11
CA GLU A 16 -29.41 -8.02 2.87
C GLU A 16 -28.21 -8.15 1.90
N PRO A 17 -27.04 -7.58 2.23
CA PRO A 17 -25.89 -7.61 1.34
C PRO A 17 -25.44 -9.05 1.09
N THR A 18 -25.15 -9.36 -0.17
CA THR A 18 -24.67 -10.69 -0.56
C THR A 18 -23.30 -10.99 0.06
N LEU A 19 -22.97 -12.28 0.20
CA LEU A 19 -21.67 -12.70 0.72
C LEU A 19 -20.50 -12.11 -0.09
N GLU A 20 -20.63 -12.05 -1.41
CA GLU A 20 -19.63 -11.48 -2.33
C GLU A 20 -19.41 -9.98 -2.06
N GLU A 21 -20.48 -9.21 -1.88
CA GLU A 21 -20.39 -7.79 -1.53
C GLU A 21 -19.70 -7.57 -0.18
N VAL A 22 -20.02 -8.40 0.82
CA VAL A 22 -19.38 -8.33 2.14
C VAL A 22 -17.88 -8.63 2.04
N LEU A 23 -17.51 -9.70 1.33
CA LEU A 23 -16.10 -10.09 1.14
C LEU A 23 -15.34 -9.01 0.37
N SER A 24 -15.90 -8.47 -0.71
CA SER A 24 -15.26 -7.42 -1.50
C SER A 24 -15.09 -6.13 -0.69
N LYS A 25 -16.07 -5.75 0.11
CA LYS A 25 -15.98 -4.57 0.98
C LYS A 25 -14.87 -4.72 2.02
N VAL A 26 -14.76 -5.89 2.66
CA VAL A 26 -13.68 -6.16 3.63
C VAL A 26 -12.33 -6.18 2.94
N ALA A 27 -12.20 -6.83 1.78
CA ALA A 27 -10.95 -6.92 1.04
C ALA A 27 -10.44 -5.53 0.64
N ASN A 28 -11.31 -4.65 0.12
CA ASN A 28 -10.98 -3.28 -0.22
C ASN A 28 -10.58 -2.43 1.01
N ALA A 29 -11.26 -2.63 2.15
CA ALA A 29 -10.91 -1.94 3.40
C ALA A 29 -9.51 -2.31 3.91
N LEU A 30 -9.07 -3.56 3.68
CA LEU A 30 -7.73 -4.03 4.07
C LEU A 30 -6.62 -3.42 3.22
N VAL A 31 -6.90 -2.99 1.99
CA VAL A 31 -5.91 -2.44 1.04
C VAL A 31 -6.15 -0.96 0.73
N CYS A 32 -6.77 -0.24 1.66
CA CYS A 32 -6.91 1.22 1.58
C CYS A 32 -5.55 1.90 1.31
N PRO A 33 -5.50 2.94 0.45
CA PRO A 33 -4.27 3.67 0.17
C PRO A 33 -3.55 4.10 1.45
N GLY A 34 -2.24 3.88 1.50
CA GLY A 34 -1.41 4.22 2.65
C GLY A 34 -1.57 3.31 3.88
N LYS A 35 -2.43 2.28 3.84
CA LYS A 35 -2.52 1.28 4.90
C LYS A 35 -1.99 -0.07 4.44
N GLY A 36 -1.43 -0.83 5.38
CA GLY A 36 -1.04 -2.22 5.16
C GLY A 36 -1.49 -3.14 6.30
N ILE A 37 -1.02 -4.38 6.27
CA ILE A 37 -1.39 -5.40 7.25
C ILE A 37 -0.18 -5.74 8.14
N LEU A 38 -0.43 -5.87 9.44
CA LEU A 38 0.55 -6.35 10.40
C LEU A 38 0.48 -7.88 10.51
N LEU A 39 1.60 -8.57 10.27
CA LEU A 39 1.71 -10.00 10.60
C LEU A 39 2.13 -10.16 12.06
N SER A 40 1.23 -10.71 12.87
CA SER A 40 1.48 -11.08 14.27
C SER A 40 0.98 -12.50 14.53
N ASP A 41 1.10 -13.37 13.53
CA ASP A 41 0.69 -14.77 13.53
C ASP A 41 1.81 -15.74 13.84
N GLU A 42 2.92 -15.25 14.42
CA GLU A 42 4.02 -16.13 14.79
C GLU A 42 3.57 -17.18 15.80
N SER A 43 3.76 -18.45 15.42
CA SER A 43 3.52 -19.60 16.29
C SER A 43 4.43 -19.57 17.53
N PRO A 44 4.09 -20.30 18.60
CA PRO A 44 4.94 -20.42 19.78
C PRO A 44 6.39 -20.86 19.45
N ALA A 45 6.57 -21.70 18.43
CA ALA A 45 7.88 -22.12 17.95
C ALA A 45 8.68 -20.98 17.30
N THR A 46 8.01 -20.13 16.51
CA THR A 46 8.63 -18.94 15.91
C THR A 46 8.93 -17.88 16.97
N MET A 47 8.02 -17.68 17.93
CA MET A 47 8.22 -16.77 19.06
C MET A 47 9.39 -17.19 19.95
N LYS A 48 9.66 -18.50 20.10
CA LYS A 48 10.87 -18.99 20.79
C LYS A 48 12.15 -18.41 20.19
N LYS A 49 12.26 -18.38 18.86
CA LYS A 49 13.42 -17.80 18.16
C LYS A 49 13.48 -16.29 18.36
N ARG A 50 12.33 -15.60 18.24
CA ARG A 50 12.23 -14.14 18.43
C ARG A 50 12.60 -13.67 19.84
N PHE A 51 12.14 -14.38 20.86
CA PHE A 51 12.45 -14.04 22.25
C PHE A 51 13.88 -14.44 22.64
N ALA A 52 14.44 -15.50 22.04
CA ALA A 52 15.86 -15.80 22.21
C ALA A 52 16.77 -14.64 21.74
N ASP A 53 16.41 -13.93 20.66
CA ASP A 53 17.16 -12.76 20.16
C ASP A 53 17.27 -11.62 21.20
N ILE A 54 16.35 -11.55 22.17
CA ILE A 54 16.34 -10.52 23.23
C ILE A 54 16.60 -11.12 24.62
N GLY A 55 16.95 -12.41 24.70
CA GLY A 55 17.17 -13.11 25.98
C GLY A 55 15.90 -13.22 26.86
N TYR A 56 14.71 -13.24 26.25
CA TYR A 56 13.43 -13.30 26.98
C TYR A 56 12.83 -14.71 26.98
N TYR A 57 12.05 -15.03 28.02
CA TYR A 57 11.46 -16.35 28.18
C TYR A 57 10.20 -16.50 27.30
N ASN A 58 10.03 -17.68 26.69
CA ASN A 58 8.88 -17.98 25.85
C ASN A 58 7.85 -18.85 26.59
N ASN A 59 6.89 -18.21 27.23
CA ASN A 59 5.66 -18.84 27.70
C ASN A 59 4.43 -18.09 27.17
N GLU A 60 3.23 -18.59 27.47
CA GLU A 60 1.98 -18.00 26.98
C GLU A 60 1.82 -16.54 27.42
N GLU A 61 2.16 -16.23 28.67
CA GLU A 61 2.04 -14.89 29.23
C GLU A 61 2.99 -13.89 28.53
N SER A 62 4.24 -14.28 28.27
CA SER A 62 5.18 -13.46 27.48
C SER A 62 4.64 -13.12 26.10
N ARG A 63 4.02 -14.11 25.43
CA ARG A 63 3.43 -13.92 24.10
C ARG A 63 2.22 -13.00 24.19
N ARG A 64 1.35 -13.20 25.18
CA ARG A 64 0.20 -12.33 25.47
C ARG A 64 0.62 -10.88 25.71
N LEU A 65 1.59 -10.64 26.58
CA LEU A 65 2.13 -9.30 26.88
C LEU A 65 2.71 -8.63 25.63
N TYR A 66 3.45 -9.38 24.81
CA TYR A 66 3.98 -8.85 23.55
C TYR A 66 2.86 -8.46 22.56
N ARG A 67 1.83 -9.30 22.41
CA ARG A 67 0.66 -9.00 21.56
C ARG A 67 -0.14 -7.83 22.11
N GLN A 68 -0.33 -7.76 23.42
CA GLN A 68 -0.98 -6.63 24.07
C GLN A 68 -0.23 -5.34 23.74
N MET A 69 1.09 -5.28 23.95
CA MET A 69 1.90 -4.10 23.64
C MET A 69 1.65 -3.59 22.22
N ILE A 70 1.58 -4.50 21.24
CA ILE A 70 1.31 -4.14 19.85
C ILE A 70 -0.12 -3.62 19.68
N PHE A 71 -1.13 -4.34 20.15
CA PHE A 71 -2.55 -4.01 19.88
C PHE A 71 -3.13 -2.93 20.78
N THR A 72 -2.40 -2.48 21.80
CA THR A 72 -2.72 -1.28 22.59
C THR A 72 -1.89 -0.06 22.16
N THR A 73 -1.28 -0.10 20.97
CA THR A 73 -0.57 1.06 20.40
C THR A 73 -1.60 2.04 19.83
N ASP A 74 -1.62 3.25 20.37
CA ASP A 74 -2.46 4.34 19.85
C ASP A 74 -2.07 4.70 18.41
N ASP A 75 -3.06 5.15 17.63
CA ASP A 75 -2.93 5.61 16.24
C ASP A 75 -2.38 4.57 15.23
N LEU A 76 -2.19 3.32 15.63
CA LEU A 76 -1.70 2.26 14.74
C LEU A 76 -2.64 2.05 13.54
N GLY A 77 -3.95 2.22 13.76
CA GLY A 77 -5.01 2.14 12.74
C GLY A 77 -4.91 3.18 11.63
N GLU A 78 -4.12 4.25 11.78
CA GLU A 78 -3.87 5.24 10.71
C GLU A 78 -3.05 4.63 9.56
N SER A 79 -2.09 3.77 9.90
CA SER A 79 -1.14 3.17 8.95
C SER A 79 -1.37 1.68 8.71
N ILE A 80 -2.15 1.01 9.57
CA ILE A 80 -2.44 -0.41 9.50
C ILE A 80 -3.96 -0.60 9.39
N SER A 81 -4.42 -1.38 8.42
CA SER A 81 -5.84 -1.67 8.23
C SER A 81 -6.30 -2.89 9.02
N GLY A 82 -5.40 -3.86 9.23
CA GLY A 82 -5.70 -5.07 9.98
C GLY A 82 -4.44 -5.80 10.41
N ALA A 83 -4.61 -6.81 11.28
CA ALA A 83 -3.51 -7.67 11.69
C ALA A 83 -3.90 -9.15 11.64
N VAL A 84 -2.97 -9.99 11.18
CA VAL A 84 -3.12 -11.44 11.20
C VAL A 84 -2.63 -11.97 12.54
N LEU A 85 -3.47 -12.77 13.20
CA LEU A 85 -3.22 -13.36 14.51
C LEU A 85 -2.95 -14.86 14.41
N HIS A 86 -2.19 -15.36 15.37
CA HIS A 86 -2.11 -16.79 15.66
C HIS A 86 -3.36 -17.21 16.43
N GLN A 87 -3.81 -18.46 16.30
CA GLN A 87 -5.02 -18.96 16.97
C GLN A 87 -4.98 -18.77 18.49
N GLU A 88 -3.81 -18.98 19.12
CA GLU A 88 -3.61 -18.70 20.56
C GLU A 88 -4.03 -17.27 20.96
N THR A 89 -3.75 -16.28 20.11
CA THR A 89 -4.02 -14.86 20.40
C THR A 89 -5.50 -14.51 20.33
N LEU A 90 -6.35 -15.34 19.69
CA LEU A 90 -7.79 -15.09 19.62
C LEU A 90 -8.48 -15.22 20.98
N HIS A 91 -7.95 -16.08 21.85
CA HIS A 91 -8.49 -16.32 23.19
C HIS A 91 -7.80 -15.46 24.26
N GLN A 92 -6.71 -14.77 23.91
CA GLN A 92 -5.95 -13.93 24.81
C GLN A 92 -6.70 -12.64 25.17
N ARG A 93 -6.52 -12.22 26.43
CA ARG A 93 -7.12 -11.01 26.99
C ARG A 93 -6.04 -10.03 27.42
N SER A 94 -6.37 -8.74 27.37
CA SER A 94 -5.53 -7.71 27.94
C SER A 94 -5.58 -7.74 29.47
N ASP A 95 -4.69 -6.98 30.11
CA ASP A 95 -4.69 -6.81 31.58
C ASP A 95 -6.01 -6.23 32.10
N LYS A 96 -6.78 -5.56 31.23
CA LYS A 96 -8.12 -5.03 31.52
C LYS A 96 -9.24 -6.06 31.31
N GLY A 97 -8.91 -7.31 30.99
CA GLY A 97 -9.86 -8.41 30.79
C GLY A 97 -10.58 -8.43 29.42
N HIS A 98 -10.34 -7.45 28.54
CA HIS A 98 -10.92 -7.41 27.20
C HIS A 98 -10.17 -8.35 26.25
N LEU A 99 -10.88 -8.99 25.31
CA LEU A 99 -10.23 -9.75 24.24
C LEU A 99 -9.32 -8.85 23.42
N LEU A 100 -8.16 -9.37 22.99
CA LEU A 100 -7.24 -8.60 22.14
C LEU A 100 -7.90 -8.23 20.80
N THR A 101 -8.80 -9.06 20.26
CA THR A 101 -9.58 -8.73 19.06
C THR A 101 -10.53 -7.55 19.26
N THR A 102 -11.08 -7.38 20.48
CA THR A 102 -11.87 -6.20 20.84
C THR A 102 -11.00 -4.95 20.95
N GLN A 103 -9.80 -5.07 21.50
CA GLN A 103 -8.84 -3.96 21.57
C GLN A 103 -8.40 -3.50 20.16
N MET A 104 -8.08 -4.45 19.28
CA MET A 104 -7.78 -4.14 17.87
C MET A 104 -8.87 -3.31 17.21
N LYS A 105 -10.13 -3.69 17.42
CA LYS A 105 -11.28 -2.98 16.88
C LYS A 105 -11.40 -1.55 17.41
N TYR A 106 -11.10 -1.33 18.70
CA TYR A 106 -11.04 0.01 19.29
C TYR A 106 -9.98 0.89 18.62
N HIS A 107 -8.85 0.30 18.22
CA HIS A 107 -7.79 0.99 17.47
C HIS A 107 -7.98 0.92 15.93
N HIS A 108 -9.20 0.67 15.45
CA HIS A 108 -9.55 0.61 14.02
C HIS A 108 -8.76 -0.43 13.19
N LEU A 109 -8.35 -1.53 13.83
CA LEU A 109 -7.70 -2.66 13.17
C LEU A 109 -8.70 -3.79 12.95
N VAL A 110 -8.80 -4.26 11.70
CA VAL A 110 -9.56 -5.46 11.38
C VAL A 110 -8.80 -6.70 11.89
N PRO A 111 -9.41 -7.58 12.70
CA PRO A 111 -8.78 -8.83 13.09
C PRO A 111 -8.81 -9.87 11.96
N GLY A 112 -7.69 -10.56 11.76
CA GLY A 112 -7.58 -11.71 10.88
C GLY A 112 -6.82 -12.84 11.56
N VAL A 113 -6.83 -14.03 10.95
CA VAL A 113 -6.27 -15.25 11.56
C VAL A 113 -5.49 -16.10 10.55
N SER A 114 -4.37 -16.65 10.99
CA SER A 114 -3.67 -17.70 10.21
C SER A 114 -4.43 -19.01 10.31
N VAL A 115 -4.84 -19.57 9.17
CA VAL A 115 -5.62 -20.82 9.12
C VAL A 115 -4.77 -22.05 8.81
N ASP A 116 -3.57 -21.88 8.25
CA ASP A 116 -2.60 -22.96 8.16
C ASP A 116 -2.06 -23.32 9.55
N ILE A 117 -1.86 -24.62 9.79
CA ILE A 117 -1.28 -25.15 11.05
C ILE A 117 0.20 -25.51 10.90
N GLY A 118 0.87 -24.89 9.92
CA GLY A 118 2.25 -25.13 9.59
C GLY A 118 2.44 -25.93 8.30
N VAL A 119 3.68 -26.38 8.11
CA VAL A 119 4.15 -27.05 6.89
C VAL A 119 4.67 -28.44 7.22
N ALA A 120 4.55 -29.36 6.27
CA ALA A 120 5.06 -30.72 6.34
C ALA A 120 5.90 -31.05 5.09
N PRO A 121 6.88 -31.96 5.19
CA PRO A 121 7.63 -32.45 4.03
C PRO A 121 6.70 -33.08 2.99
N LEU A 122 6.93 -32.74 1.71
CA LEU A 122 6.28 -33.38 0.59
C LEU A 122 7.09 -34.64 0.23
N PHE A 123 6.58 -35.82 0.60
CA PHE A 123 7.29 -37.08 0.38
C PHE A 123 7.60 -37.31 -1.11
N GLY A 124 8.82 -37.75 -1.42
CA GLY A 124 9.29 -37.95 -2.80
C GLY A 124 9.74 -36.68 -3.52
N SER A 125 9.90 -35.56 -2.79
CA SER A 125 10.49 -34.32 -3.31
C SER A 125 11.87 -34.04 -2.69
N GLU A 126 12.60 -33.07 -3.25
CA GLU A 126 13.90 -32.60 -2.72
C GLU A 126 13.70 -31.61 -1.56
N ASP A 127 13.32 -32.12 -0.39
CA ASP A 127 13.07 -31.33 0.84
C ASP A 127 12.04 -30.20 0.67
N GLU A 128 11.10 -30.37 -0.26
CA GLU A 128 10.01 -29.43 -0.47
C GLU A 128 8.89 -29.64 0.54
N LEU A 129 8.06 -28.61 0.70
CA LEU A 129 7.07 -28.56 1.76
C LEU A 129 5.66 -28.37 1.18
N THR A 130 4.66 -28.84 1.91
CA THR A 130 3.24 -28.50 1.69
C THR A 130 2.61 -28.04 3.01
N SER A 131 1.54 -27.26 2.92
CA SER A 131 0.86 -26.74 4.12
C SER A 131 -0.26 -27.65 4.60
N LEU A 132 -0.46 -27.67 5.91
CA LEU A 132 -1.47 -28.46 6.61
C LEU A 132 -2.62 -27.58 7.14
N GLY A 133 -3.73 -28.21 7.55
CA GLY A 133 -4.81 -27.55 8.28
C GLY A 133 -6.10 -27.35 7.48
N LEU A 134 -6.31 -28.17 6.45
CA LEU A 134 -7.59 -28.21 5.71
C LEU A 134 -8.65 -29.00 6.48
N GLU A 135 -8.23 -29.88 7.38
CA GLU A 135 -9.08 -30.63 8.29
C GLU A 135 -9.86 -29.66 9.18
N ASP A 136 -11.19 -29.86 9.28
CA ASP A 136 -12.12 -29.07 10.08
C ASP A 136 -12.08 -27.55 9.86
N LEU A 137 -11.48 -27.09 8.76
CA LEU A 137 -11.26 -25.67 8.50
C LEU A 137 -12.56 -24.86 8.50
N THR A 138 -13.66 -25.42 7.98
CA THR A 138 -14.96 -24.73 7.98
C THR A 138 -15.47 -24.48 9.41
N ALA A 139 -15.31 -25.44 10.32
CA ALA A 139 -15.71 -25.29 11.72
C ALA A 139 -14.84 -24.23 12.41
N ARG A 140 -13.52 -24.30 12.20
CA ARG A 140 -12.56 -23.31 12.70
C ARG A 140 -12.84 -21.90 12.18
N CYS A 141 -13.13 -21.73 10.89
CA CYS A 141 -13.47 -20.42 10.32
C CYS A 141 -14.74 -19.82 10.94
N LYS A 142 -15.75 -20.63 11.25
CA LYS A 142 -16.95 -20.16 11.97
C LYS A 142 -16.62 -19.69 13.38
N GLU A 143 -15.76 -20.42 14.10
CA GLU A 143 -15.26 -20.02 15.41
C GLU A 143 -14.48 -18.70 15.32
N TYR A 144 -13.54 -18.57 14.37
CA TYR A 144 -12.78 -17.35 14.17
C TYR A 144 -13.68 -16.15 13.85
N LYS A 145 -14.74 -16.37 13.07
CA LYS A 145 -15.76 -15.34 12.80
C LYS A 145 -16.46 -14.90 14.08
N ALA A 146 -16.79 -15.84 14.97
CA ALA A 146 -17.39 -15.53 16.28
C ALA A 146 -16.43 -14.74 17.20
N TYR A 147 -15.11 -14.92 17.06
CA TYR A 147 -14.09 -14.11 17.74
C TYR A 147 -13.82 -12.74 17.08
N GLY A 148 -14.55 -12.39 16.02
CA GLY A 148 -14.49 -11.09 15.36
C GLY A 148 -13.49 -11.00 14.20
N CYS A 149 -12.99 -12.14 13.68
CA CYS A 149 -12.13 -12.12 12.50
C CYS A 149 -12.96 -11.86 11.22
N HIS A 150 -12.42 -11.08 10.29
CA HIS A 150 -13.06 -10.81 8.99
C HIS A 150 -12.25 -11.30 7.79
N PHE A 151 -11.00 -11.69 8.02
CA PHE A 151 -10.13 -12.25 6.99
C PHE A 151 -9.24 -13.36 7.57
N SER A 152 -8.68 -14.17 6.68
CA SER A 152 -7.80 -15.28 7.01
C SER A 152 -6.52 -15.20 6.19
N LYS A 153 -5.49 -15.91 6.62
CA LYS A 153 -4.21 -16.04 5.91
C LYS A 153 -3.84 -17.51 5.83
N ALA A 154 -3.53 -18.00 4.63
CA ALA A 154 -3.02 -19.34 4.42
C ALA A 154 -1.67 -19.26 3.69
N ARG A 155 -0.62 -19.77 4.34
CA ARG A 155 0.75 -19.72 3.83
C ARG A 155 1.17 -21.04 3.20
N CYS A 156 1.68 -20.99 1.99
CA CYS A 156 2.45 -22.06 1.34
C CYS A 156 3.87 -21.58 1.02
N VAL A 157 4.82 -22.51 1.04
CA VAL A 157 6.25 -22.20 0.92
C VAL A 157 6.85 -22.89 -0.28
N PHE A 158 7.62 -22.14 -1.07
CA PHE A 158 8.37 -22.64 -2.20
C PHE A 158 9.86 -22.33 -2.00
N GLN A 159 10.73 -23.29 -2.28
CA GLN A 159 12.18 -23.13 -2.16
C GLN A 159 12.81 -23.10 -3.55
N ILE A 160 13.84 -22.26 -3.74
CA ILE A 160 14.60 -22.19 -4.98
C ILE A 160 15.98 -22.81 -4.79
N ASN A 161 16.17 -23.99 -5.40
CA ASN A 161 17.46 -24.62 -5.61
C ASN A 161 17.64 -24.92 -7.11
N SER A 162 18.59 -25.80 -7.45
CA SER A 162 18.85 -26.23 -8.83
C SER A 162 17.60 -26.86 -9.49
N ASN A 163 16.92 -27.75 -8.76
CA ASN A 163 15.78 -28.52 -9.29
C ASN A 163 14.42 -28.11 -8.68
N THR A 164 14.41 -27.20 -7.70
CA THR A 164 13.21 -26.75 -7.01
C THR A 164 12.84 -25.29 -7.39
N PRO A 165 11.56 -24.91 -7.34
CA PRO A 165 10.42 -25.74 -6.95
C PRO A 165 10.00 -26.74 -8.04
N SER A 166 9.74 -27.99 -7.65
CA SER A 166 9.27 -29.01 -8.58
C SER A 166 7.82 -28.75 -9.00
N TYR A 167 7.42 -29.30 -10.15
CA TYR A 167 6.03 -29.22 -10.59
C TYR A 167 5.07 -29.81 -9.55
N SER A 168 5.45 -30.91 -8.90
CA SER A 168 4.66 -31.56 -7.85
C SER A 168 4.44 -30.63 -6.65
N ALA A 169 5.48 -29.94 -6.17
CA ALA A 169 5.36 -28.99 -5.08
C ALA A 169 4.54 -27.75 -5.45
N ILE A 170 4.71 -27.25 -6.68
CA ILE A 170 3.90 -26.14 -7.22
C ILE A 170 2.42 -26.51 -7.20
N MET A 171 2.06 -27.65 -7.79
CA MET A 171 0.67 -28.07 -7.91
C MET A 171 0.05 -28.47 -6.57
N ALA A 172 0.80 -29.14 -5.69
CA ALA A 172 0.32 -29.51 -4.36
C ALA A 172 -0.06 -28.26 -3.55
N ASN A 173 0.85 -27.28 -3.46
CA ASN A 173 0.60 -26.05 -2.71
C ASN A 173 -0.46 -25.16 -3.38
N ALA A 174 -0.46 -25.04 -4.71
CA ALA A 174 -1.49 -24.26 -5.42
C ALA A 174 -2.90 -24.80 -5.16
N ARG A 175 -3.07 -26.13 -5.15
CA ARG A 175 -4.36 -26.78 -4.82
C ARG A 175 -4.75 -26.54 -3.36
N VAL A 176 -3.79 -26.63 -2.43
CA VAL A 176 -4.02 -26.36 -1.01
C VAL A 176 -4.50 -24.92 -0.80
N LEU A 177 -3.83 -23.93 -1.42
CA LEU A 177 -4.24 -22.52 -1.37
C LEU A 177 -5.64 -22.29 -1.94
N GLY A 178 -5.98 -22.95 -3.06
CA GLY A 178 -7.34 -22.87 -3.63
C GLY A 178 -8.42 -23.41 -2.71
N ARG A 179 -8.16 -24.55 -2.06
CA ARG A 179 -9.08 -25.12 -1.06
C ARG A 179 -9.22 -24.24 0.17
N PHE A 180 -8.11 -23.68 0.68
CA PHE A 180 -8.15 -22.72 1.78
C PHE A 180 -9.02 -21.51 1.43
N ALA A 181 -8.77 -20.90 0.27
CA ALA A 181 -9.48 -19.69 -0.16
C ALA A 181 -11.00 -19.94 -0.29
N PHE A 182 -11.40 -21.02 -0.97
CA PHE A 182 -12.80 -21.39 -1.13
C PHE A 182 -13.51 -21.62 0.22
N LEU A 183 -12.89 -22.37 1.13
CA LEU A 183 -13.48 -22.67 2.44
C LEU A 183 -13.56 -21.44 3.36
N CYS A 184 -12.60 -20.51 3.26
CA CYS A 184 -12.64 -19.24 3.97
C CYS A 184 -13.78 -18.34 3.47
N GLN A 185 -13.94 -18.20 2.15
CA GLN A 185 -15.01 -17.40 1.55
C GLN A 185 -16.39 -17.95 1.91
N LYS A 186 -16.57 -19.28 1.82
CA LYS A 186 -17.79 -19.96 2.27
C LYS A 186 -18.14 -19.67 3.73
N SER A 187 -17.15 -19.35 4.55
CA SER A 187 -17.29 -19.03 5.97
C SER A 187 -17.35 -17.52 6.26
N GLY A 188 -17.43 -16.67 5.23
CA GLY A 188 -17.49 -15.22 5.40
C GLY A 188 -16.17 -14.56 5.81
N LEU A 189 -15.04 -15.18 5.49
CA LEU A 189 -13.70 -14.64 5.72
C LEU A 189 -13.01 -14.37 4.37
N VAL A 190 -12.46 -13.17 4.21
CA VAL A 190 -11.61 -12.83 3.05
C VAL A 190 -10.29 -13.61 3.13
N PRO A 191 -9.94 -14.48 2.16
CA PRO A 191 -8.67 -15.18 2.17
C PRO A 191 -7.53 -14.29 1.66
N ILE A 192 -6.46 -14.23 2.44
CA ILE A 192 -5.12 -13.84 2.00
C ILE A 192 -4.40 -15.12 1.56
N VAL A 193 -4.25 -15.27 0.25
CA VAL A 193 -3.52 -16.37 -0.38
C VAL A 193 -2.03 -16.04 -0.36
N GLN A 194 -1.28 -16.65 0.54
CA GLN A 194 0.15 -16.38 0.70
C GLN A 194 0.99 -17.45 -0.02
N ALA A 195 1.50 -17.10 -1.19
CA ALA A 195 2.47 -17.89 -1.94
C ALA A 195 3.87 -17.34 -1.68
N GLU A 196 4.59 -17.91 -0.70
CA GLU A 196 5.88 -17.43 -0.26
C GLU A 196 7.03 -18.19 -0.91
N ILE A 197 7.73 -17.56 -1.85
CA ILE A 197 8.93 -18.11 -2.49
C ILE A 197 10.16 -17.67 -1.70
N LEU A 198 10.77 -18.55 -0.91
CA LEU A 198 11.85 -18.17 0.01
C LEU A 198 13.04 -17.55 -0.74
N PRO A 199 13.56 -16.40 -0.28
CA PRO A 199 14.73 -15.76 -0.88
C PRO A 199 16.05 -16.44 -0.47
N VAL A 200 16.02 -17.68 0.01
CA VAL A 200 17.21 -18.39 0.48
C VAL A 200 17.95 -18.95 -0.72
N GLY A 201 19.26 -18.70 -0.81
CA GLY A 201 20.14 -19.27 -1.81
C GLY A 201 20.93 -18.24 -2.62
N TYR A 202 21.59 -18.71 -3.67
CA TYR A 202 22.52 -17.94 -4.51
C TYR A 202 21.89 -17.41 -5.82
N HIS A 203 20.58 -17.60 -6.00
CA HIS A 203 19.90 -17.31 -7.25
C HIS A 203 19.86 -15.81 -7.57
N GLY A 204 19.88 -15.49 -8.87
CA GLY A 204 19.71 -14.14 -9.38
C GLY A 204 18.26 -13.66 -9.36
N LEU A 205 18.07 -12.38 -9.68
CA LEU A 205 16.76 -11.73 -9.78
C LEU A 205 15.88 -12.37 -10.85
N ASP A 206 16.48 -12.73 -11.99
CA ASP A 206 15.86 -13.39 -13.14
C ASP A 206 15.27 -14.75 -12.77
N ARG A 207 16.01 -15.57 -12.02
CA ARG A 207 15.53 -16.87 -11.53
C ARG A 207 14.38 -16.70 -10.55
N MET A 208 14.48 -15.77 -9.60
CA MET A 208 13.38 -15.46 -8.68
C MET A 208 12.14 -15.01 -9.44
N GLN A 209 12.31 -14.14 -10.45
CA GLN A 209 11.22 -13.65 -11.29
C GLN A 209 10.52 -14.82 -12.00
N LYS A 210 11.29 -15.69 -12.67
CA LYS A 210 10.74 -16.83 -13.42
C LYS A 210 10.00 -17.83 -12.53
N VAL A 211 10.55 -18.13 -11.36
CA VAL A 211 9.90 -19.01 -10.38
C VAL A 211 8.62 -18.39 -9.86
N THR A 212 8.64 -17.10 -9.51
CA THR A 212 7.45 -16.39 -9.02
C THR A 212 6.35 -16.36 -10.08
N GLU A 213 6.69 -16.09 -11.34
CA GLU A 213 5.71 -16.13 -12.44
C GLU A 213 5.08 -17.53 -12.60
N THR A 214 5.90 -18.58 -12.50
CA THR A 214 5.45 -19.97 -12.66
C THR A 214 4.54 -20.40 -11.50
N VAL A 215 4.91 -20.08 -10.26
CA VAL A 215 4.13 -20.36 -9.06
C VAL A 215 2.80 -19.61 -9.08
N LEU A 216 2.82 -18.29 -9.33
CA LEU A 216 1.59 -17.49 -9.33
C LEU A 216 0.62 -17.91 -10.43
N SER A 217 1.12 -18.28 -11.62
CA SER A 217 0.28 -18.80 -12.70
C SER A 217 -0.48 -20.07 -12.27
N ALA A 218 0.21 -21.00 -11.59
CA ALA A 218 -0.41 -22.22 -11.07
C ALA A 218 -1.41 -21.93 -9.94
N VAL A 219 -1.07 -21.00 -9.04
CA VAL A 219 -1.95 -20.56 -7.94
C VAL A 219 -3.24 -19.97 -8.51
N PHE A 220 -3.17 -18.98 -9.41
CA PHE A 220 -4.39 -18.38 -9.98
C PHE A 220 -5.21 -19.34 -10.82
N LYS A 221 -4.57 -20.28 -11.52
CA LYS A 221 -5.28 -21.37 -12.19
C LYS A 221 -6.06 -22.21 -11.18
N CYS A 222 -5.45 -22.59 -10.07
CA CYS A 222 -6.13 -23.34 -9.01
C CYS A 222 -7.24 -22.50 -8.34
N LEU A 223 -7.02 -21.21 -8.05
CA LEU A 223 -8.07 -20.34 -7.51
C LEU A 223 -9.30 -20.31 -8.45
N SER A 224 -9.07 -20.22 -9.75
CA SER A 224 -10.13 -20.31 -10.75
C SER A 224 -10.83 -21.68 -10.75
N ASP A 225 -10.08 -22.78 -10.66
CA ASP A 225 -10.64 -24.14 -10.66
C ASP A 225 -11.53 -24.40 -9.44
N TYR A 226 -11.18 -23.82 -8.28
CA TYR A 226 -11.99 -23.87 -7.06
C TYR A 226 -13.05 -22.76 -6.98
N GLN A 227 -13.25 -21.99 -8.06
CA GLN A 227 -14.27 -20.94 -8.14
C GLN A 227 -14.14 -19.88 -7.04
N VAL A 228 -12.91 -19.50 -6.69
CA VAL A 228 -12.64 -18.44 -5.72
C VAL A 228 -13.02 -17.10 -6.30
N PHE A 229 -13.81 -16.33 -5.56
CA PHE A 229 -14.20 -14.96 -5.91
C PHE A 229 -13.03 -14.00 -5.71
N LEU A 230 -12.43 -13.49 -6.79
CA LEU A 230 -11.14 -12.77 -6.71
C LEU A 230 -11.27 -11.37 -6.11
N GLU A 231 -12.41 -10.70 -6.32
CA GLU A 231 -12.73 -9.38 -5.79
C GLU A 231 -12.90 -9.38 -4.27
N GLY A 232 -13.04 -10.56 -3.67
CA GLY A 232 -13.04 -10.83 -2.23
C GLY A 232 -11.83 -11.63 -1.78
N CYS A 233 -10.70 -11.56 -2.49
CA CYS A 233 -9.46 -12.29 -2.22
C CYS A 233 -8.26 -11.33 -2.29
N LEU A 234 -7.25 -11.56 -1.44
CA LEU A 234 -5.99 -10.81 -1.45
C LEU A 234 -4.83 -11.76 -1.74
N LEU A 235 -3.83 -11.30 -2.49
CA LEU A 235 -2.60 -12.04 -2.73
C LEU A 235 -1.51 -11.55 -1.79
N ALA A 236 -0.87 -12.43 -1.03
CA ALA A 236 0.38 -12.14 -0.34
C ALA A 236 1.55 -12.84 -1.05
N VAL A 237 2.55 -12.07 -1.47
CA VAL A 237 3.70 -12.59 -2.22
C VAL A 237 4.97 -11.82 -1.88
N ASN A 238 6.12 -12.47 -2.02
CA ASN A 238 7.40 -11.83 -1.82
C ASN A 238 7.69 -10.82 -2.93
N MET A 239 8.42 -9.76 -2.56
CA MET A 239 9.09 -8.93 -3.56
C MET A 239 10.07 -9.79 -4.35
N VAL A 240 10.21 -9.53 -5.65
CA VAL A 240 11.17 -10.25 -6.50
C VAL A 240 12.56 -9.68 -6.22
N THR A 241 13.37 -10.42 -5.47
CA THR A 241 14.74 -10.04 -5.08
C THR A 241 15.74 -11.12 -5.49
N SER A 242 17.03 -10.79 -5.52
CA SER A 242 18.06 -11.83 -5.53
C SER A 242 18.06 -12.63 -4.22
N GLY A 243 18.64 -13.83 -4.27
CA GLY A 243 18.80 -14.69 -3.10
C GLY A 243 19.69 -14.03 -2.04
N ASN A 244 19.43 -14.30 -0.77
CA ASN A 244 20.12 -13.71 0.37
C ASN A 244 21.63 -14.00 0.41
N SER A 245 22.08 -15.09 -0.23
CA SER A 245 23.49 -15.47 -0.35
C SER A 245 24.07 -15.11 -1.72
N SER A 246 23.31 -14.44 -2.59
CA SER A 246 23.80 -13.98 -3.88
C SER A 246 24.88 -12.91 -3.70
N ALA A 247 25.93 -12.98 -4.51
CA ALA A 247 26.98 -11.95 -4.53
C ALA A 247 26.45 -10.59 -5.05
N TRP A 248 25.35 -10.60 -5.80
CA TRP A 248 24.78 -9.42 -6.44
C TRP A 248 23.50 -9.00 -5.72
N LYS A 249 23.54 -7.82 -5.08
CA LYS A 249 22.36 -7.19 -4.50
C LYS A 249 21.66 -6.33 -5.55
N CYS A 250 20.34 -6.50 -5.68
CA CYS A 250 19.53 -5.71 -6.59
C CYS A 250 19.24 -4.33 -6.01
N SER A 251 19.16 -3.31 -6.88
CA SER A 251 18.66 -2.00 -6.47
C SER A 251 17.14 -2.08 -6.19
N PRO A 252 16.59 -1.17 -5.36
CA PRO A 252 15.14 -1.08 -5.18
C PRO A 252 14.37 -0.89 -6.49
N GLN A 253 14.97 -0.22 -7.48
CA GLN A 253 14.38 0.00 -8.80
C GLN A 253 14.31 -1.28 -9.63
N ASP A 254 15.35 -2.13 -9.58
CA ASP A 254 15.33 -3.43 -10.26
C ASP A 254 14.30 -4.36 -9.62
N VAL A 255 14.24 -4.38 -8.29
CA VAL A 255 13.22 -5.11 -7.52
C VAL A 255 11.82 -4.62 -7.91
N ALA A 256 11.64 -3.31 -8.05
CA ALA A 256 10.36 -2.73 -8.43
C ALA A 256 9.91 -3.15 -9.83
N MET A 257 10.82 -3.05 -10.80
CA MET A 257 10.56 -3.44 -12.18
C MET A 257 10.23 -4.94 -12.27
N ALA A 258 11.05 -5.80 -11.67
CA ALA A 258 10.85 -7.25 -11.70
C ALA A 258 9.55 -7.66 -10.99
N THR A 259 9.26 -7.07 -9.83
CA THR A 259 8.04 -7.37 -9.07
C THR A 259 6.78 -6.96 -9.83
N VAL A 260 6.70 -5.72 -10.31
CA VAL A 260 5.52 -5.23 -11.04
C VAL A 260 5.34 -5.96 -12.38
N THR A 261 6.43 -6.32 -13.05
CA THR A 261 6.39 -7.11 -14.28
C THR A 261 5.81 -8.51 -14.02
N THR A 262 6.29 -9.21 -12.99
CA THR A 262 5.77 -10.52 -12.59
C THR A 262 4.29 -10.48 -12.26
N LEU A 263 3.86 -9.48 -11.49
CA LEU A 263 2.46 -9.33 -11.11
C LEU A 263 1.56 -9.11 -12.35
N ASN A 264 1.96 -8.22 -13.26
CA ASN A 264 1.22 -7.98 -14.51
C ASN A 264 1.12 -9.21 -15.41
N ARG A 265 2.08 -10.13 -15.35
CA ARG A 265 2.09 -11.36 -16.17
C ARG A 265 1.22 -12.47 -15.60
N THR A 266 0.81 -12.40 -14.33
CA THR A 266 0.25 -13.57 -13.62
C THR A 266 -1.01 -13.30 -12.82
N VAL A 267 -1.17 -12.10 -12.28
CA VAL A 267 -2.29 -11.75 -11.39
C VAL A 267 -3.45 -11.22 -12.26
N PRO A 268 -4.69 -11.71 -12.09
CA PRO A 268 -5.86 -11.15 -12.79
C PRO A 268 -6.31 -9.80 -12.19
N PRO A 269 -6.73 -8.79 -12.99
CA PRO A 269 -7.19 -7.48 -12.53
C PRO A 269 -8.27 -7.47 -11.44
N ALA A 270 -9.06 -8.55 -11.33
CA ALA A 270 -10.14 -8.69 -10.36
C ALA A 270 -9.68 -8.87 -8.91
N VAL A 271 -8.42 -9.27 -8.66
CA VAL A 271 -7.91 -9.44 -7.29
C VAL A 271 -8.02 -8.13 -6.51
N ALA A 272 -8.58 -8.15 -5.29
CA ALA A 272 -8.82 -6.91 -4.56
C ALA A 272 -7.54 -6.11 -4.24
N GLY A 273 -6.42 -6.80 -4.03
CA GLY A 273 -5.13 -6.17 -3.77
C GLY A 273 -3.98 -7.14 -3.61
N VAL A 274 -2.76 -6.60 -3.75
CA VAL A 274 -1.50 -7.33 -3.57
C VAL A 274 -0.78 -6.82 -2.34
N LEU A 275 -0.44 -7.74 -1.45
CA LEU A 275 0.26 -7.51 -0.20
C LEU A 275 1.69 -8.04 -0.32
N LEU A 276 2.66 -7.15 -0.28
CA LEU A 276 4.06 -7.52 -0.37
C LEU A 276 4.60 -7.98 0.98
N LEU A 277 5.22 -9.16 0.99
CA LEU A 277 5.90 -9.72 2.15
C LEU A 277 7.32 -9.16 2.23
N SER A 278 7.80 -8.89 3.44
CA SER A 278 9.18 -8.48 3.66
C SER A 278 10.17 -9.63 3.53
N GLY A 279 9.73 -10.87 3.70
CA GLY A 279 10.59 -12.05 3.73
C GLY A 279 11.76 -11.89 4.72
N CYS A 280 12.99 -12.06 4.22
CA CYS A 280 14.22 -11.92 4.99
C CYS A 280 14.85 -10.51 4.91
N LEU A 281 14.20 -9.54 4.27
CA LEU A 281 14.71 -8.18 4.13
C LEU A 281 14.82 -7.48 5.49
N SER A 282 15.79 -6.58 5.62
CA SER A 282 15.82 -5.65 6.75
C SER A 282 14.63 -4.67 6.72
N GLU A 283 14.33 -4.05 7.86
CA GLU A 283 13.25 -3.06 7.97
C GLU A 283 13.42 -1.92 6.94
N VAL A 284 14.66 -1.46 6.75
CA VAL A 284 14.99 -0.37 5.82
C VAL A 284 14.88 -0.83 4.36
N GLU A 285 15.41 -2.02 4.03
CA GLU A 285 15.34 -2.57 2.67
C GLU A 285 13.89 -2.85 2.25
N ALA A 286 13.08 -3.44 3.13
CA ALA A 286 11.67 -3.70 2.87
C ALA A 286 10.91 -2.41 2.57
N THR A 287 11.11 -1.37 3.39
CA THR A 287 10.47 -0.06 3.20
C THR A 287 10.96 0.62 1.90
N ALA A 288 12.26 0.54 1.61
CA ALA A 288 12.84 1.11 0.40
C ALA A 288 12.33 0.44 -0.89
N ASN A 289 12.22 -0.88 -0.90
CA ASN A 289 11.73 -1.66 -2.04
C ASN A 289 10.24 -1.42 -2.25
N LEU A 290 9.44 -1.41 -1.18
CA LEU A 290 8.01 -1.06 -1.23
C LEU A 290 7.80 0.34 -1.84
N ASN A 291 8.63 1.31 -1.44
CA ASN A 291 8.58 2.65 -2.00
C ASN A 291 8.88 2.67 -3.50
N ALA A 292 9.93 1.97 -3.92
CA ALA A 292 10.29 1.89 -5.34
C ALA A 292 9.19 1.22 -6.17
N ILE A 293 8.54 0.16 -5.65
CA ILE A 293 7.40 -0.51 -6.30
C ILE A 293 6.20 0.45 -6.43
N SER A 294 5.93 1.23 -5.40
CA SER A 294 4.83 2.21 -5.40
C SER A 294 5.10 3.35 -6.39
N GLN A 295 6.35 3.82 -6.49
CA GLN A 295 6.80 4.83 -7.45
C GLN A 295 6.94 4.31 -8.89
N PHE A 296 7.06 3.00 -9.10
CA PHE A 296 7.31 2.42 -10.41
C PHE A 296 6.23 2.82 -11.42
N ILE A 297 6.65 3.39 -12.54
CA ILE A 297 5.76 3.85 -13.62
C ILE A 297 5.38 2.63 -14.46
N GLY A 298 4.17 2.11 -14.25
CA GLY A 298 3.67 0.96 -14.97
C GLY A 298 2.20 0.69 -14.64
N LYS A 299 1.58 -0.21 -15.40
CA LYS A 299 0.20 -0.64 -15.13
C LYS A 299 0.16 -1.40 -13.80
N LYS A 300 -0.69 -0.95 -12.89
CA LYS A 300 -0.94 -1.57 -11.57
C LYS A 300 -2.46 -1.52 -11.35
N PRO A 301 -3.22 -2.48 -11.90
CA PRO A 301 -4.69 -2.47 -11.79
C PRO A 301 -5.18 -2.75 -10.36
N TRP A 302 -4.31 -3.27 -9.50
CA TRP A 302 -4.57 -3.51 -8.08
C TRP A 302 -3.87 -2.49 -7.19
N PRO A 303 -4.42 -2.19 -6.00
CA PRO A 303 -3.64 -1.58 -4.94
C PRO A 303 -2.51 -2.54 -4.53
N ILE A 304 -1.30 -2.00 -4.39
CA ILE A 304 -0.12 -2.72 -3.89
C ILE A 304 0.26 -2.08 -2.56
N THR A 305 0.26 -2.87 -1.50
CA THR A 305 0.69 -2.44 -0.16
C THR A 305 1.53 -3.54 0.50
N PHE A 306 1.67 -3.51 1.82
CA PHE A 306 2.53 -4.40 2.58
C PHE A 306 1.77 -5.31 3.53
N ILE A 307 2.36 -6.48 3.80
CA ILE A 307 1.99 -7.38 4.89
C ILE A 307 3.27 -7.82 5.62
N PHE A 308 3.63 -7.09 6.67
CA PHE A 308 4.95 -7.20 7.31
C PHE A 308 4.86 -7.71 8.74
N GLY A 309 5.75 -8.66 9.07
CA GLY A 309 5.97 -9.17 10.43
C GLY A 309 7.24 -8.57 11.01
N LYS A 310 8.35 -9.34 10.97
CA LYS A 310 9.67 -8.90 11.49
C LYS A 310 10.08 -7.50 11.04
N ALA A 311 9.83 -7.15 9.77
CA ALA A 311 10.20 -5.86 9.21
C ALA A 311 9.38 -4.67 9.77
N MET A 312 8.29 -4.95 10.49
CA MET A 312 7.42 -3.95 11.13
C MET A 312 7.71 -3.81 12.63
N HIS A 313 7.62 -4.91 13.37
CA HIS A 313 7.71 -4.92 14.84
C HIS A 313 9.06 -5.43 15.40
N GLY A 314 10.05 -5.73 14.55
CA GLY A 314 11.35 -6.26 14.98
C GLY A 314 12.12 -5.31 15.90
N SER A 315 12.23 -4.03 15.52
CA SER A 315 12.81 -2.98 16.38
C SER A 315 11.99 -2.73 17.64
N SER A 316 10.66 -2.78 17.53
CA SER A 316 9.76 -2.65 18.68
C SER A 316 9.99 -3.76 19.73
N LEU A 317 10.12 -5.02 19.29
CA LEU A 317 10.47 -6.14 20.16
C LEU A 317 11.83 -5.94 20.87
N ARG A 318 12.85 -5.47 20.14
CA ARG A 318 14.18 -5.19 20.69
C ARG A 318 14.20 -4.02 21.67
N ALA A 319 13.31 -3.05 21.52
CA ALA A 319 13.17 -1.94 22.45
C ALA A 319 12.41 -2.37 23.71
N TRP A 320 11.35 -3.17 23.55
CA TRP A 320 10.56 -3.69 24.67
C TRP A 320 11.41 -4.58 25.60
N LYS A 321 12.15 -5.55 25.05
CA LYS A 321 12.95 -6.54 25.80
C LYS A 321 12.20 -7.29 26.91
N GLY A 322 10.87 -7.32 26.86
CA GLY A 322 10.06 -7.90 27.92
C GLY A 322 9.94 -7.04 29.20
N ASN A 323 10.39 -5.78 29.17
CA ASN A 323 10.26 -4.85 30.30
C ASN A 323 8.96 -4.01 30.17
N PRO A 324 8.05 -4.06 31.16
CA PRO A 324 6.85 -3.22 31.20
C PRO A 324 7.13 -1.71 31.07
N GLU A 325 8.25 -1.21 31.60
CA GLU A 325 8.61 0.21 31.53
C GLU A 325 8.90 0.67 30.09
N ASN A 326 9.33 -0.25 29.22
CA ASN A 326 9.68 0.03 27.83
C ASN A 326 8.50 -0.10 26.87
N VAL A 327 7.29 -0.38 27.36
CA VAL A 327 6.10 -0.55 26.50
C VAL A 327 5.89 0.69 25.63
N LYS A 328 5.90 1.90 26.21
CA LYS A 328 5.67 3.11 25.43
C LYS A 328 6.73 3.35 24.35
N ILE A 329 8.01 3.13 24.69
CA ILE A 329 9.12 3.24 23.74
C ILE A 329 8.95 2.25 22.58
N ALA A 330 8.58 1.01 22.88
CA ALA A 330 8.34 -0.02 21.87
C ALA A 330 7.15 0.32 20.96
N GLN A 331 6.08 0.88 21.51
CA GLN A 331 4.91 1.34 20.77
C GLN A 331 5.24 2.52 19.85
N ASP A 332 5.99 3.50 20.33
CA ASP A 332 6.38 4.67 19.53
C ASP A 332 7.26 4.26 18.35
N ILE A 333 8.18 3.30 18.55
CA ILE A 333 8.99 2.72 17.46
C ILE A 333 8.12 1.97 16.45
N LEU A 334 7.15 1.17 16.92
CA LEU A 334 6.21 0.48 16.03
C LEU A 334 5.40 1.47 15.19
N LEU A 335 4.91 2.54 15.81
CA LEU A 335 4.16 3.59 15.14
C LEU A 335 5.00 4.32 14.09
N GLU A 336 6.25 4.66 14.40
CA GLU A 336 7.17 5.26 13.43
C GLU A 336 7.37 4.33 12.21
N LYS A 337 7.58 3.03 12.45
CA LYS A 337 7.74 2.04 11.37
C LYS A 337 6.47 1.87 10.55
N ALA A 338 5.31 1.87 11.19
CA ALA A 338 4.03 1.84 10.48
C ALA A 338 3.87 3.07 9.56
N LYS A 339 4.23 4.27 10.06
CA LYS A 339 4.20 5.53 9.29
C LYS A 339 5.23 5.57 8.15
N ASP A 340 6.42 5.01 8.36
CA ASP A 340 7.45 4.86 7.31
C ASP A 340 6.93 3.93 6.18
N ASN A 341 6.34 2.79 6.52
CA ASN A 341 5.77 1.84 5.56
C ASN A 341 4.52 2.38 4.86
N SER A 342 3.66 3.10 5.57
CA SER A 342 2.51 3.83 5.00
C SER A 342 2.97 4.81 3.91
N ARG A 343 3.99 5.63 4.21
CA ARG A 343 4.60 6.55 3.24
C ARG A 343 5.23 5.81 2.06
N ALA A 344 5.84 4.65 2.29
CA ALA A 344 6.40 3.83 1.23
C ALA A 344 5.32 3.24 0.31
N ALA A 345 4.19 2.78 0.86
CA ALA A 345 3.04 2.33 0.07
C ALA A 345 2.43 3.45 -0.80
N LEU A 346 2.58 4.71 -0.37
CA LEU A 346 2.21 5.89 -1.15
C LEU A 346 3.31 6.38 -2.10
N GLY A 347 4.50 5.77 -2.10
CA GLY A 347 5.63 6.19 -2.94
C GLY A 347 6.28 7.51 -2.51
N VAL A 348 6.16 7.91 -1.24
CA VAL A 348 6.72 9.17 -0.70
C VAL A 348 7.78 8.96 0.40
N TYR A 349 8.25 7.73 0.57
CA TYR A 349 9.38 7.40 1.45
C TYR A 349 10.71 7.79 0.78
N LYS A 350 11.66 8.32 1.56
CA LYS A 350 12.98 8.89 1.16
C LYS A 350 13.04 10.39 0.79
N CYS A 351 12.07 10.98 0.08
CA CYS A 351 12.15 12.44 -0.18
C CYS A 351 12.09 13.26 1.12
N PHE A 352 11.30 12.82 2.10
CA PHE A 352 11.08 13.60 3.31
C PHE A 352 12.30 13.68 4.26
N LYS A 353 12.97 12.56 4.56
CA LYS A 353 14.15 12.53 5.46
C LYS A 353 15.37 13.23 4.83
N ALA A 354 15.57 13.07 3.52
CA ALA A 354 16.65 13.73 2.79
C ALA A 354 16.46 15.26 2.72
N VAL A 355 15.22 15.73 2.50
CA VAL A 355 14.89 17.15 2.54
C VAL A 355 15.13 17.74 3.93
N MET A 356 14.74 17.04 5.00
CA MET A 356 15.01 17.50 6.37
C MET A 356 16.51 17.54 6.68
N PHE A 357 17.28 16.53 6.26
CA PHE A 357 18.74 16.55 6.39
C PHE A 357 19.36 17.75 5.66
N LEU A 358 18.99 17.97 4.40
CA LEU A 358 19.58 19.01 3.57
C LEU A 358 19.25 20.41 4.12
N THR A 359 18.01 20.64 4.54
CA THR A 359 17.60 21.92 5.14
C THR A 359 18.32 22.20 6.46
N GLY A 360 18.46 21.19 7.34
CA GLY A 360 19.24 21.33 8.57
C GLY A 360 20.74 21.50 8.33
N PHE A 361 21.29 20.78 7.34
CA PHE A 361 22.69 20.86 6.96
C PHE A 361 23.06 22.26 6.45
N ILE A 362 22.30 22.79 5.50
CA ILE A 362 22.56 24.12 4.93
C ILE A 362 22.41 25.19 6.00
N PHE A 363 21.38 25.12 6.86
CA PHE A 363 21.21 26.07 7.96
C PHE A 363 22.38 26.06 8.94
N GLY A 364 22.75 24.88 9.44
CA GLY A 364 23.84 24.71 10.39
C GLY A 364 25.17 25.19 9.80
N SER A 365 25.44 24.87 8.53
CA SER A 365 26.65 25.33 7.85
C SER A 365 26.66 26.84 7.64
N ILE A 366 25.58 27.45 7.16
CA ILE A 366 25.55 28.90 6.89
C ILE A 366 25.70 29.69 8.20
N ILE A 367 24.92 29.37 9.24
CA ILE A 367 24.97 30.14 10.49
C ILE A 367 26.33 30.01 11.17
N VAL A 368 26.86 28.80 11.30
CA VAL A 368 28.16 28.62 11.93
C VAL A 368 29.26 29.28 11.11
N TYR A 369 29.18 29.22 9.78
CA TYR A 369 30.13 29.94 8.93
C TYR A 369 30.09 31.45 9.14
N LEU A 370 28.90 32.05 9.21
CA LEU A 370 28.72 33.48 9.47
C LEU A 370 29.27 33.90 10.85
N ILE A 371 29.00 33.11 11.89
CA ILE A 371 29.55 33.35 13.24
C ILE A 371 31.08 33.28 13.22
N CYS A 372 31.65 32.27 12.56
CA CYS A 372 33.10 32.12 12.44
C CYS A 372 33.76 33.26 11.65
N LEU A 373 33.07 33.82 10.64
CA LEU A 373 33.53 34.99 9.90
C LEU A 373 33.55 36.26 10.77
N GLN A 374 32.54 36.45 11.63
CA GLN A 374 32.44 37.63 12.49
C GLN A 374 33.49 37.63 13.60
N GLU A 375 33.72 36.48 14.23
CA GLU A 375 34.66 36.32 15.34
C GLU A 375 36.13 36.10 14.87
N LYS A 376 36.38 35.99 13.56
CA LYS A 376 37.71 35.71 12.96
C LYS A 376 38.48 34.56 13.64
N LEU A 377 37.76 33.49 13.99
CA LEU A 377 38.28 32.41 14.84
C LEU A 377 39.42 31.60 14.18
N LEU A 378 39.26 31.24 12.91
CA LEU A 378 40.19 30.38 12.18
C LEU A 378 40.46 30.91 10.76
N PRO A 379 41.51 30.41 10.06
CA PRO A 379 41.69 30.63 8.63
C PRO A 379 40.45 30.19 7.84
N ALA A 380 40.25 30.74 6.63
CA ALA A 380 39.05 30.49 5.82
C ALA A 380 38.70 29.00 5.65
N TYR A 381 39.72 28.14 5.43
CA TYR A 381 39.54 26.69 5.34
C TYR A 381 39.12 26.04 6.68
N GLY A 382 39.62 26.54 7.81
CA GLY A 382 39.22 26.10 9.14
C GLY A 382 37.78 26.48 9.47
N ASN A 383 37.37 27.70 9.16
CA ASN A 383 35.99 28.15 9.31
C ASN A 383 35.02 27.30 8.46
N ALA A 384 35.40 27.00 7.21
CA ALA A 384 34.62 26.11 6.35
C ALA A 384 34.52 24.69 6.93
N GLY A 385 35.61 24.14 7.48
CA GLY A 385 35.60 22.81 8.11
C GLY A 385 34.69 22.72 9.33
N VAL A 386 34.74 23.71 10.24
CA VAL A 386 33.87 23.77 11.42
C VAL A 386 32.40 23.93 11.02
N ALA A 387 32.11 24.79 10.03
CA ALA A 387 30.77 24.99 9.50
C ALA A 387 30.19 23.72 8.84
N LEU A 388 31.00 22.98 8.08
CA LEU A 388 30.57 21.71 7.49
C LEU A 388 30.32 20.65 8.58
N GLY A 389 31.18 20.56 9.59
CA GLY A 389 30.99 19.66 10.74
C GLY A 389 29.71 19.96 11.52
N ALA A 390 29.45 21.25 11.80
CA ALA A 390 28.21 21.70 12.44
C ALA A 390 26.99 21.42 11.55
N GLY A 391 27.09 21.67 10.23
CA GLY A 391 26.05 21.35 9.27
C GLY A 391 25.68 19.87 9.29
N ILE A 392 26.66 18.96 9.28
CA ILE A 392 26.39 17.51 9.38
C ILE A 392 25.63 17.18 10.67
N LEU A 393 26.05 17.75 11.81
CA LEU A 393 25.37 17.54 13.09
C LEU A 393 23.91 18.02 13.05
N PHE A 394 23.66 19.25 12.60
CA PHE A 394 22.31 19.81 12.48
C PHE A 394 21.45 19.05 11.46
N GLY A 395 22.04 18.62 10.34
CA GLY A 395 21.40 17.78 9.33
C GLY A 395 20.98 16.43 9.90
N LEU A 396 21.84 15.78 10.69
CA LEU A 396 21.49 14.51 11.35
C LEU A 396 20.39 14.70 12.39
N ILE A 397 20.44 15.76 13.21
CA ILE A 397 19.40 16.05 14.21
C ILE A 397 18.04 16.28 13.55
N THR A 398 17.99 17.10 12.51
CA THR A 398 16.75 17.39 11.76
C THR A 398 16.22 16.19 10.99
N MET A 399 17.10 15.27 10.54
CA MET A 399 16.71 14.00 9.94
C MET A 399 16.12 13.02 10.98
N LEU A 400 16.70 12.98 12.18
CA LEU A 400 16.31 12.06 13.26
C LEU A 400 15.04 12.51 13.97
N VAL A 401 14.89 13.82 14.21
CA VAL A 401 13.75 14.39 14.93
C VAL A 401 12.83 15.11 13.95
N GLN A 402 11.81 14.41 13.48
CA GLN A 402 10.88 14.91 12.45
C GLN A 402 10.25 16.26 12.79
N TYR A 403 9.83 16.48 14.05
CA TYR A 403 9.26 17.76 14.47
C TYR A 403 10.26 18.91 14.39
N VAL A 404 11.53 18.65 14.67
CA VAL A 404 12.60 19.65 14.51
C VAL A 404 12.83 19.94 13.03
N GLY A 405 12.86 18.92 12.17
CA GLY A 405 12.98 19.13 10.72
C GLY A 405 11.81 19.91 10.10
N LEU A 406 10.56 19.60 10.50
CA LEU A 406 9.36 20.34 10.08
C LEU A 406 9.35 21.77 10.61
N PHE A 407 9.66 21.96 11.89
CA PHE A 407 9.78 23.28 12.50
C PHE A 407 10.83 24.11 11.74
N MET A 408 12.00 23.54 11.47
CA MET A 408 13.07 24.21 10.74
C MET A 408 12.64 24.56 9.31
N THR A 409 11.99 23.65 8.59
CA THR A 409 11.51 23.93 7.22
C THR A 409 10.51 25.09 7.21
N GLY A 410 9.58 25.12 8.18
CA GLY A 410 8.63 26.23 8.34
C GLY A 410 9.31 27.54 8.75
N PHE A 411 10.29 27.46 9.65
CA PHE A 411 11.09 28.60 10.09
C PHE A 411 11.83 29.27 8.92
N HIS A 412 12.48 28.49 8.06
CA HIS A 412 13.12 29.01 6.84
C HIS A 412 12.12 29.68 5.90
N THR A 413 10.97 29.05 5.69
CA THR A 413 9.91 29.60 4.83
C THR A 413 9.46 30.97 5.34
N GLY A 414 9.26 31.10 6.66
CA GLY A 414 8.93 32.36 7.31
C GLY A 414 10.05 33.41 7.22
N LEU A 415 11.32 33.01 7.36
CA LEU A 415 12.46 33.91 7.17
C LEU A 415 12.51 34.47 5.75
N PHE A 416 12.40 33.62 4.72
CA PHE A 416 12.41 34.05 3.32
C PHE A 416 11.23 34.97 2.98
N LEU A 417 10.02 34.65 3.46
CA LEU A 417 8.85 35.52 3.31
C LEU A 417 9.04 36.85 4.05
N GLY A 418 9.68 36.85 5.21
CA GLY A 418 10.04 38.05 5.94
C GLY A 418 11.03 38.94 5.18
N VAL A 419 12.06 38.36 4.56
CA VAL A 419 13.01 39.09 3.68
C VAL A 419 12.29 39.71 2.49
N ILE A 420 11.40 38.95 1.83
CA ILE A 420 10.58 39.47 0.71
C ILE A 420 9.69 40.62 1.19
N SER A 421 9.06 40.47 2.34
CA SER A 421 8.17 41.50 2.91
C SER A 421 8.93 42.79 3.21
N LEU A 422 10.16 42.70 3.74
CA LEU A 422 11.02 43.87 3.98
C LEU A 422 11.45 44.55 2.67
N ALA A 423 11.84 43.76 1.65
CA ALA A 423 12.23 44.29 0.35
C ALA A 423 11.06 44.98 -0.38
N VAL A 424 9.84 44.44 -0.26
CA VAL A 424 8.62 45.04 -0.83
C VAL A 424 8.18 46.27 -0.04
N ALA A 425 8.23 46.22 1.30
CA ALA A 425 7.87 47.37 2.15
C ALA A 425 8.70 48.61 1.83
N GLU A 426 10.00 48.43 1.55
CA GLU A 426 10.86 49.52 1.13
C GLU A 426 10.47 50.11 -0.23
N HIS A 427 9.98 49.28 -1.16
CA HIS A 427 9.46 49.77 -2.44
C HIS A 427 8.26 50.72 -2.25
N PHE A 428 7.47 50.52 -1.20
CA PHE A 428 6.36 51.40 -0.79
C PHE A 428 6.78 52.50 0.20
N TYR A 429 8.08 52.83 0.26
CA TYR A 429 8.66 53.88 1.11
C TYR A 429 8.57 53.62 2.62
N TRP A 430 8.33 52.38 3.05
CA TRP A 430 8.44 52.00 4.46
C TRP A 430 9.85 51.49 4.75
N GLN A 431 10.67 52.32 5.39
CA GLN A 431 11.97 51.91 5.92
C GLN A 431 11.90 51.67 7.43
N PRO A 432 12.32 50.51 7.95
CA PRO A 432 12.41 50.27 9.39
C PRO A 432 13.38 51.26 10.05
N SER A 433 12.96 51.89 11.14
CA SER A 433 13.77 52.86 11.86
C SER A 433 14.85 52.23 12.75
N ALA A 434 14.72 50.93 13.04
CA ALA A 434 15.65 50.18 13.89
C ALA A 434 15.86 48.75 13.37
N VAL A 435 17.09 48.24 13.51
CA VAL A 435 17.44 46.85 13.16
C VAL A 435 16.60 45.84 13.96
N TRP A 436 16.17 46.19 15.18
CA TRP A 436 15.28 45.35 15.97
C TRP A 436 13.90 45.12 15.32
N MET A 437 13.42 46.05 14.49
CA MET A 437 12.21 45.85 13.71
C MET A 437 12.42 44.81 12.60
N THR A 438 13.58 44.81 11.92
CA THR A 438 13.89 43.81 10.90
C THR A 438 14.05 42.42 11.53
N VAL A 439 14.75 42.33 12.66
CA VAL A 439 14.87 41.10 13.46
C VAL A 439 13.50 40.61 13.94
N GLY A 440 12.63 41.51 14.42
CA GLY A 440 11.28 41.17 14.86
C GLY A 440 10.39 40.61 13.75
N VAL A 441 10.44 41.19 12.54
CA VAL A 441 9.71 40.69 11.35
C VAL A 441 10.22 39.30 10.94
N LEU A 442 11.54 39.11 10.91
CA LEU A 442 12.14 37.83 10.52
C LEU A 442 11.87 36.72 11.55
N LEU A 443 12.09 36.98 12.85
CA LEU A 443 11.82 35.99 13.90
C LEU A 443 10.33 35.72 14.07
N GLY A 444 9.48 36.75 14.01
CA GLY A 444 8.03 36.60 14.09
C GLY A 444 7.47 35.81 12.91
N GLY A 445 7.88 36.13 11.68
CA GLY A 445 7.51 35.38 10.48
C GLY A 445 8.03 33.95 10.50
N GLY A 446 9.29 33.75 10.91
CA GLY A 446 9.91 32.44 11.10
C GLY A 446 9.13 31.57 12.09
N LEU A 447 8.84 32.07 13.30
CA LEU A 447 8.11 31.31 14.32
C LEU A 447 6.66 31.02 13.90
N LEU A 448 5.98 31.99 13.28
CA LEU A 448 4.63 31.80 12.77
C LEU A 448 4.58 30.65 11.75
N PHE A 449 5.42 30.70 10.72
CA PHE A 449 5.44 29.66 9.69
C PHE A 449 6.01 28.33 10.20
N ALA A 450 6.87 28.34 11.21
CA ALA A 450 7.29 27.12 11.89
C ALA A 450 6.12 26.40 12.57
N ILE A 451 5.26 27.13 13.30
CA ILE A 451 4.06 26.58 13.94
C ILE A 451 3.03 26.17 12.88
N LEU A 452 2.76 27.02 11.89
CA LEU A 452 1.82 26.70 10.81
C LEU A 452 2.26 25.43 10.06
N ASN A 453 3.55 25.25 9.79
CA ASN A 453 4.06 24.06 9.11
C ASN A 453 3.88 22.79 9.95
N LEU A 454 3.88 22.88 11.28
CA LEU A 454 3.54 21.76 12.15
C LEU A 454 2.05 21.38 12.05
N CYS A 455 1.17 22.36 11.86
CA CYS A 455 -0.28 22.16 11.69
C CYS A 455 -0.65 21.66 10.28
N TRP A 456 -0.04 22.20 9.22
CA TRP A 456 -0.34 21.88 7.81
C TRP A 456 0.88 21.30 7.07
N GLN A 457 1.38 20.19 7.58
CA GLN A 457 2.67 19.59 7.20
C GLN A 457 2.86 19.39 5.69
N LYS A 458 1.86 18.85 4.97
CA LYS A 458 2.01 18.56 3.53
C LYS A 458 2.06 19.83 2.67
N GLY A 459 1.07 20.72 2.82
CA GLY A 459 0.94 21.90 1.97
C GLY A 459 2.10 22.88 2.19
N LEU A 460 2.44 23.14 3.45
CA LEU A 460 3.49 24.09 3.80
C LEU A 460 4.90 23.54 3.60
N THR A 461 5.11 22.22 3.65
CA THR A 461 6.42 21.64 3.26
C THR A 461 6.63 21.73 1.74
N VAL A 462 5.59 21.54 0.93
CA VAL A 462 5.68 21.74 -0.53
C VAL A 462 6.00 23.20 -0.85
N ILE A 463 5.27 24.15 -0.26
CA ILE A 463 5.54 25.57 -0.41
C ILE A 463 6.96 25.91 0.07
N GLY A 464 7.34 25.46 1.26
CA GLY A 464 8.64 25.75 1.86
C GLY A 464 9.80 25.21 1.05
N THR A 465 9.72 23.97 0.56
CA THR A 465 10.77 23.38 -0.29
C THR A 465 10.88 24.07 -1.65
N SER A 466 9.78 24.55 -2.23
CA SER A 466 9.79 25.38 -3.44
C SER A 466 10.42 26.74 -3.20
N VAL A 467 10.07 27.43 -2.10
CA VAL A 467 10.68 28.72 -1.69
C VAL A 467 12.19 28.58 -1.49
N TYR A 468 12.59 27.53 -0.79
CA TYR A 468 13.98 27.23 -0.49
C TYR A 468 14.79 26.88 -1.74
N GLY A 469 14.27 25.98 -2.58
CA GLY A 469 14.90 25.60 -3.84
C GLY A 469 15.04 26.78 -4.81
N GLY A 470 14.01 27.63 -4.89
CA GLY A 470 14.07 28.87 -5.66
C GLY A 470 15.15 29.84 -5.15
N ALA A 471 15.33 29.96 -3.83
CA ALA A 471 16.33 30.85 -3.24
C ALA A 471 17.75 30.39 -3.57
N ILE A 472 18.02 29.08 -3.49
CA ILE A 472 19.30 28.49 -3.86
C ILE A 472 19.60 28.72 -5.33
N MET A 473 18.62 28.49 -6.22
CA MET A 473 18.80 28.69 -7.66
C MET A 473 19.07 30.16 -8.01
N ALA A 474 18.34 31.09 -7.39
CA ALA A 474 18.54 32.52 -7.59
C ALA A 474 19.92 32.97 -7.06
N GLY A 475 20.33 32.53 -5.88
CA GLY A 475 21.65 32.85 -5.31
C GLY A 475 22.81 32.22 -6.10
N ALA A 476 22.63 31.01 -6.63
CA ALA A 476 23.62 30.38 -7.51
C ALA A 476 23.76 31.17 -8.82
N LEU A 477 22.65 31.60 -9.41
CA LEU A 477 22.67 32.43 -10.61
C LEU A 477 23.36 33.77 -10.34
N ASP A 478 23.03 34.43 -9.23
CA ASP A 478 23.67 35.68 -8.79
C ASP A 478 25.19 35.51 -8.58
N TYR A 479 25.64 34.38 -8.01
CA TYR A 479 27.07 34.09 -7.89
C TYR A 479 27.79 34.03 -9.24
N PHE A 480 27.27 33.23 -10.18
CA PHE A 480 27.92 33.02 -11.47
C PHE A 480 27.87 34.25 -12.36
N VAL A 481 26.84 35.08 -12.22
CA VAL A 481 26.60 36.22 -13.10
C VAL A 481 27.14 37.53 -12.50
N GLU A 482 26.84 37.83 -11.23
CA GLU A 482 27.16 39.11 -10.59
C GLU A 482 28.03 38.98 -9.33
N LYS A 483 28.55 37.78 -9.01
CA LYS A 483 29.37 37.51 -7.82
C LYS A 483 28.70 37.95 -6.52
N PHE A 484 27.43 37.58 -6.33
CA PHE A 484 26.61 37.88 -5.15
C PHE A 484 26.16 39.34 -4.97
N LEU A 485 26.16 40.15 -6.03
CA LEU A 485 25.76 41.57 -5.94
C LEU A 485 24.31 41.71 -5.42
N MET A 486 23.39 40.88 -5.92
CA MET A 486 21.99 40.91 -5.51
C MET A 486 21.80 40.42 -4.07
N VAL A 487 22.48 39.34 -3.68
CA VAL A 487 22.43 38.81 -2.30
C VAL A 487 22.96 39.85 -1.31
N MET A 488 24.04 40.56 -1.65
CA MET A 488 24.57 41.65 -0.83
C MET A 488 23.61 42.84 -0.75
N TRP A 489 22.94 43.17 -1.85
CA TRP A 489 21.92 44.22 -1.85
C TRP A 489 20.74 43.88 -0.91
N VAL A 490 20.26 42.64 -0.93
CA VAL A 490 19.22 42.16 0.00
C VAL A 490 19.73 42.19 1.45
N TRP A 491 20.97 41.77 1.69
CA TRP A 491 21.59 41.82 3.01
C TRP A 491 21.67 43.24 3.56
N ASP A 492 22.06 44.21 2.73
CA ASP A 492 22.12 45.62 3.12
C ASP A 492 20.75 46.15 3.56
N ARG A 493 19.64 45.64 3.00
CA ARG A 493 18.28 46.01 3.47
C ARG A 493 17.93 45.41 4.81
N VAL A 494 18.32 44.16 5.06
CA VAL A 494 18.14 43.50 6.37
C VAL A 494 18.99 44.18 7.45
N ALA A 495 20.21 44.57 7.10
CA ALA A 495 21.18 45.25 7.97
C ALA A 495 20.95 46.78 8.08
N LEU A 496 19.98 47.34 7.33
CA LEU A 496 19.71 48.78 7.22
C LEU A 496 20.93 49.60 6.76
N HIS A 497 21.82 49.00 5.97
CA HIS A 497 22.90 49.68 5.29
C HIS A 497 22.40 50.39 4.02
N LYS A 498 23.03 51.52 3.69
CA LYS A 498 22.74 52.26 2.46
C LYS A 498 23.47 51.61 1.29
N SER A 499 22.72 51.06 0.35
CA SER A 499 23.23 50.51 -0.91
C SER A 499 22.59 51.23 -2.10
N SER A 500 23.33 51.30 -3.21
CA SER A 500 22.81 51.88 -4.46
C SER A 500 21.78 50.93 -5.09
N PRO A 501 20.75 51.44 -5.79
CA PRO A 501 19.78 50.58 -6.46
C PRO A 501 20.49 49.70 -7.49
N PRO A 502 20.13 48.40 -7.57
CA PRO A 502 20.78 47.49 -8.49
C PRO A 502 20.29 47.77 -9.91
N CYS A 503 21.08 47.38 -10.90
CA CYS A 503 20.76 47.63 -12.30
C CYS A 503 19.52 46.82 -12.75
N TRP A 504 18.91 47.21 -13.87
CA TRP A 504 17.71 46.53 -14.39
C TRP A 504 17.91 45.00 -14.58
N PHE A 505 19.14 44.59 -14.87
CA PHE A 505 19.51 43.20 -15.07
C PHE A 505 19.53 42.39 -13.75
N SER A 506 19.97 42.99 -12.65
CA SER A 506 19.92 42.37 -11.31
C SER A 506 18.48 42.15 -10.82
N TRP A 507 17.53 43.00 -11.24
CA TRP A 507 16.10 42.79 -11.01
C TRP A 507 15.57 41.56 -11.74
N LEU A 508 16.11 41.26 -12.93
CA LEU A 508 15.79 40.03 -13.67
C LEU A 508 16.31 38.81 -12.91
N ILE A 509 17.51 38.86 -12.34
CA ILE A 509 18.05 37.79 -11.48
C ILE A 509 17.17 37.59 -10.24
N LEU A 510 16.75 38.66 -9.56
CA LEU A 510 15.81 38.58 -8.44
C LEU A 510 14.46 37.99 -8.86
N SER A 511 13.98 38.25 -10.07
CA SER A 511 12.72 37.68 -10.60
C SER A 511 12.78 36.16 -10.85
N VAL A 512 13.99 35.58 -10.96
CA VAL A 512 14.18 34.13 -11.08
C VAL A 512 13.70 33.42 -9.82
N TRP A 513 13.80 34.05 -8.65
CA TRP A 513 13.37 33.44 -7.40
C TRP A 513 11.85 33.13 -7.37
N PRO A 514 10.93 34.09 -7.54
CA PRO A 514 9.49 33.80 -7.61
C PRO A 514 9.11 32.94 -8.83
N PHE A 515 9.83 33.06 -9.95
CA PHE A 515 9.62 32.19 -11.11
C PHE A 515 9.90 30.72 -10.77
N MET A 516 11.03 30.43 -10.13
CA MET A 516 11.39 29.07 -9.72
C MET A 516 10.46 28.53 -8.63
N ILE A 517 9.92 29.38 -7.76
CA ILE A 517 8.86 29.00 -6.82
C ILE A 517 7.63 28.52 -7.57
N PHE A 518 7.18 29.27 -8.58
CA PHE A 518 6.01 28.91 -9.37
C PHE A 518 6.22 27.60 -10.15
N VAL A 519 7.38 27.44 -10.79
CA VAL A 519 7.77 26.19 -11.47
C VAL A 519 7.84 25.03 -10.48
N GLY A 520 8.44 25.24 -9.29
CA GLY A 520 8.52 24.26 -8.22
C GLY A 520 7.15 23.82 -7.74
N LEU A 521 6.24 24.77 -7.48
CA LEU A 521 4.86 24.50 -7.06
C LEU A 521 4.08 23.73 -8.12
N ILE A 522 4.17 24.13 -9.40
CA ILE A 522 3.52 23.39 -10.50
C ILE A 522 4.08 21.99 -10.62
N THR A 523 5.40 21.83 -10.56
CA THR A 523 6.07 20.53 -10.68
C THR A 523 5.67 19.62 -9.53
N GLN A 524 5.73 20.11 -8.29
CA GLN A 524 5.33 19.36 -7.10
C GLN A 524 3.82 19.08 -7.08
N TRP A 525 2.98 20.00 -7.56
CA TRP A 525 1.54 19.77 -7.65
C TRP A 525 1.17 18.77 -8.77
N ALA A 526 1.84 18.82 -9.92
CA ALA A 526 1.60 17.92 -11.04
C ALA A 526 2.15 16.49 -10.81
N ILE A 527 3.29 16.36 -10.11
CA ILE A 527 3.98 15.08 -9.88
C ILE A 527 3.63 14.48 -8.51
N THR A 528 3.58 15.30 -7.46
CA THR A 528 3.37 14.88 -6.06
C THR A 528 1.95 15.17 -5.55
N GLY A 529 1.23 16.12 -6.16
CA GLY A 529 -0.14 16.51 -5.78
C GLY A 529 -1.24 15.56 -6.28
N ARG A 530 -0.92 14.60 -7.16
CA ARG A 530 -1.83 13.52 -7.55
C ARG A 530 -1.78 12.36 -6.54
N GLY A 531 -2.19 12.66 -5.31
CA GLY A 531 -2.45 11.67 -4.27
C GLY A 531 -3.84 11.90 -3.71
N ILE A 532 -4.64 10.84 -3.58
CA ILE A 532 -6.00 10.90 -3.05
C ILE A 532 -5.97 11.48 -1.63
N TYR A 533 -6.86 12.44 -1.40
CA TYR A 533 -7.03 13.12 -0.13
C TYR A 533 -7.47 12.14 0.97
N HIS A 534 -6.71 12.08 2.06
CA HIS A 534 -7.18 11.51 3.33
C HIS A 534 -7.94 12.60 4.08
N GLN A 535 -9.23 12.73 3.79
CA GLN A 535 -10.18 13.39 4.70
C GLN A 535 -11.64 12.95 4.50
N GLU A 536 -11.93 12.04 3.55
CA GLU A 536 -13.26 11.40 3.42
C GLU A 536 -13.36 10.00 4.07
N CYS A 537 -12.28 9.50 4.69
CA CYS A 537 -12.36 8.26 5.48
C CYS A 537 -12.68 8.49 6.98
N GLU A 538 -12.73 9.74 7.45
CA GLU A 538 -13.08 10.06 8.85
C GLU A 538 -14.60 10.12 9.11
N TYR A 539 -15.44 10.02 8.07
CA TYR A 539 -16.90 9.99 8.23
C TYR A 539 -17.55 8.60 8.14
N TRP A 540 -16.76 7.54 8.29
CA TRP A 540 -17.26 6.16 8.38
C TRP A 540 -16.91 5.48 9.71
N GLY A 541 -16.63 6.28 10.74
CA GLY A 541 -16.11 5.80 12.03
C GLY A 541 -17.12 5.40 13.09
N GLU A 542 -18.37 5.86 13.06
CA GLU A 542 -19.27 5.68 14.23
C GLU A 542 -20.56 4.86 14.03
N ASP A 543 -20.97 4.48 12.82
CA ASP A 543 -22.24 3.74 12.62
C ASP A 543 -22.10 2.32 12.06
N PHE A 544 -20.90 1.72 12.08
CA PHE A 544 -20.68 0.51 11.26
C PHE A 544 -21.10 -0.84 11.89
N ILE A 545 -21.61 -0.88 13.13
CA ILE A 545 -22.09 -2.13 13.77
C ILE A 545 -23.36 -1.89 14.60
N CYS A 546 -24.40 -1.34 13.96
CA CYS A 546 -25.81 -1.64 14.27
C CYS A 546 -26.70 -0.88 13.28
N GLY A 547 -27.59 -1.59 12.57
CA GLY A 547 -28.78 -0.98 11.98
C GLY A 547 -28.64 -0.36 10.58
N ILE A 548 -29.62 -0.69 9.76
CA ILE A 548 -29.87 -0.22 8.40
C ILE A 548 -30.33 1.27 8.42
N LYS A 549 -29.70 2.15 7.61
CA LYS A 549 -30.28 3.18 6.70
C LYS A 549 -29.37 4.41 6.53
N GLY A 550 -29.19 4.85 5.28
CA GLY A 550 -28.89 6.26 4.91
C GLY A 550 -27.59 6.52 4.13
N VAL A 551 -27.71 7.20 2.98
CA VAL A 551 -26.67 7.44 1.94
C VAL A 551 -26.50 8.95 1.70
N PRO A 552 -25.31 9.46 1.30
CA PRO A 552 -25.19 10.68 0.47
C PRO A 552 -24.43 10.39 -0.86
N SER A 553 -24.53 11.06 -2.02
CA SER A 553 -25.26 12.21 -2.57
C SER A 553 -25.52 11.92 -4.08
N LYS A 554 -26.64 12.42 -4.64
CA LYS A 554 -27.46 11.75 -5.68
C LYS A 554 -27.26 12.18 -7.15
N LYS A 555 -26.38 13.14 -7.49
CA LYS A 555 -26.39 13.75 -8.85
C LYS A 555 -25.21 13.42 -9.78
N SER A 556 -24.00 13.22 -9.27
CA SER A 556 -22.82 12.87 -10.11
C SER A 556 -22.65 11.35 -10.32
N ARG A 557 -23.13 10.55 -9.35
CA ARG A 557 -22.99 9.08 -9.33
C ARG A 557 -23.94 8.36 -10.29
N ASN A 558 -25.16 8.88 -10.51
CA ASN A 558 -26.18 8.18 -11.31
C ASN A 558 -25.81 8.02 -12.78
N MET A 559 -25.17 9.01 -13.43
CA MET A 559 -24.80 8.89 -14.84
C MET A 559 -23.67 7.87 -15.09
N ASN A 560 -22.72 7.75 -14.15
CA ASN A 560 -21.64 6.79 -14.25
C ASN A 560 -22.07 5.37 -13.81
N ILE A 561 -22.90 5.24 -12.78
CA ILE A 561 -23.42 3.94 -12.32
C ILE A 561 -24.36 3.33 -13.36
N GLN A 562 -25.22 4.10 -14.03
CA GLN A 562 -26.05 3.56 -15.11
C GLN A 562 -25.18 3.00 -16.24
N ARG A 563 -24.14 3.73 -16.67
CA ARG A 563 -23.19 3.29 -17.72
C ARG A 563 -22.38 2.06 -17.31
N VAL A 564 -21.95 1.98 -16.05
CA VAL A 564 -21.20 0.83 -15.52
C VAL A 564 -22.13 -0.38 -15.38
N ARG A 565 -23.34 -0.22 -14.84
CA ARG A 565 -24.36 -1.29 -14.81
C ARG A 565 -24.72 -1.79 -16.20
N THR A 566 -24.85 -0.92 -17.20
CA THR A 566 -25.10 -1.39 -18.59
C THR A 566 -23.90 -2.14 -19.16
N ARG A 567 -22.67 -1.76 -18.82
CA ARG A 567 -21.46 -2.49 -19.24
C ARG A 567 -21.33 -3.83 -18.53
N GLU A 568 -21.58 -3.90 -17.23
CA GLU A 568 -21.58 -5.14 -16.44
C GLU A 568 -22.68 -6.08 -16.90
N GLN A 569 -23.92 -5.61 -17.07
CA GLN A 569 -25.02 -6.43 -17.60
C GLN A 569 -24.70 -6.95 -19.01
N ARG A 570 -24.10 -6.12 -19.89
CA ARG A 570 -23.64 -6.57 -21.21
C ARG A 570 -22.48 -7.56 -21.14
N ALA A 571 -21.60 -7.44 -20.15
CA ALA A 571 -20.48 -8.36 -19.93
C ALA A 571 -20.96 -9.70 -19.35
N GLU A 572 -21.90 -9.68 -18.40
CA GLU A 572 -22.56 -10.86 -17.85
C GLU A 572 -23.37 -11.60 -18.93
N LEU A 573 -24.10 -10.88 -19.79
CA LEU A 573 -24.82 -11.51 -20.90
C LEU A 573 -23.85 -12.18 -21.89
N ARG A 574 -22.72 -11.54 -22.20
CA ARG A 574 -21.66 -12.14 -23.00
C ARG A 574 -21.07 -13.38 -22.31
N GLN A 575 -20.77 -13.30 -21.02
CA GLN A 575 -20.21 -14.43 -20.27
C GLN A 575 -21.21 -15.58 -20.12
N LYS A 576 -22.51 -15.31 -19.92
CA LYS A 576 -23.57 -16.32 -19.92
C LYS A 576 -23.70 -16.97 -21.30
N LYS A 577 -23.63 -16.18 -22.38
CA LYS A 577 -23.58 -16.69 -23.77
C LYS A 577 -22.36 -17.57 -24.01
N TYR A 578 -21.17 -17.15 -23.56
CA TYR A 578 -19.95 -17.97 -23.67
C TYR A 578 -20.03 -19.25 -22.84
N ARG A 579 -20.56 -19.20 -21.61
CA ARG A 579 -20.77 -20.38 -20.76
C ARG A 579 -21.75 -21.36 -21.39
N TYR A 580 -22.86 -20.85 -21.92
CA TYR A 580 -23.86 -21.66 -22.63
C TYR A 580 -23.25 -22.30 -23.89
N LEU A 581 -22.57 -21.52 -24.73
CA LEU A 581 -21.89 -22.04 -25.93
C LEU A 581 -20.80 -23.06 -25.59
N TYR A 582 -20.06 -22.84 -24.50
CA TYR A 582 -19.05 -23.78 -24.01
C TYR A 582 -19.69 -25.07 -23.51
N GLN A 583 -20.77 -24.98 -22.72
CA GLN A 583 -21.53 -26.13 -22.23
C GLN A 583 -22.13 -26.95 -23.39
N VAL A 584 -22.72 -26.28 -24.39
CA VAL A 584 -23.22 -26.90 -25.62
C VAL A 584 -22.09 -27.58 -26.39
N ARG A 585 -20.91 -26.94 -26.51
CA ARG A 585 -19.74 -27.53 -27.17
C ARG A 585 -19.19 -28.74 -26.42
N THR A 586 -19.17 -28.72 -25.09
CA THR A 586 -18.74 -29.86 -24.26
C THR A 586 -19.77 -30.98 -24.21
N ALA A 587 -21.06 -30.68 -24.32
CA ALA A 587 -22.13 -31.67 -24.28
C ALA A 587 -22.37 -32.36 -25.64
N HIS A 588 -22.24 -31.63 -26.75
CA HIS A 588 -22.50 -32.18 -28.10
C HIS A 588 -21.24 -32.61 -28.86
N GLY A 589 -20.04 -32.30 -28.33
CA GLY A 589 -18.78 -32.40 -29.08
C GLY A 589 -18.74 -31.38 -30.22
N ASP A 590 -17.55 -31.11 -30.79
CA ASP A 590 -17.45 -30.20 -31.93
C ASP A 590 -18.31 -30.75 -33.08
N VAL A 591 -19.28 -29.95 -33.55
CA VAL A 591 -20.21 -30.28 -34.65
C VAL A 591 -19.46 -30.64 -35.95
N ILE A 592 -18.20 -30.20 -36.08
CA ILE A 592 -17.31 -30.53 -37.19
C ILE A 592 -16.74 -31.96 -37.10
N SER A 593 -16.71 -32.57 -35.91
CA SER A 593 -16.16 -33.91 -35.70
C SER A 593 -17.18 -35.03 -35.94
N GLN A 594 -18.49 -34.79 -35.74
CA GLN A 594 -19.50 -35.86 -35.89
C GLN A 594 -19.65 -36.32 -37.34
N SER A 595 -19.60 -35.41 -38.31
CA SER A 595 -19.65 -35.76 -39.73
C SER A 595 -18.38 -36.49 -40.19
N TYR A 596 -17.22 -36.13 -39.65
CA TYR A 596 -15.94 -36.79 -39.92
C TYR A 596 -15.87 -38.20 -39.30
N VAL A 597 -16.32 -38.35 -38.06
CA VAL A 597 -16.36 -39.65 -37.35
C VAL A 597 -17.40 -40.59 -37.97
N GLN A 598 -18.57 -40.09 -38.38
CA GLN A 598 -19.56 -40.89 -39.12
C GLN A 598 -19.06 -41.28 -40.52
N ALA A 599 -18.30 -40.42 -41.20
CA ALA A 599 -17.67 -40.74 -42.48
C ALA A 599 -16.56 -41.80 -42.34
N LEU A 600 -15.82 -41.79 -41.22
CA LEU A 600 -14.85 -42.82 -40.85
C LEU A 600 -15.53 -44.15 -40.53
N GLN A 601 -16.62 -44.14 -39.76
CA GLN A 601 -17.38 -45.35 -39.45
C GLN A 601 -18.01 -45.99 -40.69
N ARG A 602 -18.51 -45.19 -41.65
CA ARG A 602 -18.98 -45.71 -42.95
C ARG A 602 -17.87 -46.23 -43.86
N LYS A 603 -16.62 -45.79 -43.68
CA LYS A 603 -15.47 -46.31 -44.43
C LYS A 603 -14.89 -47.60 -43.84
N VAL A 604 -15.13 -47.85 -42.55
CA VAL A 604 -14.62 -49.04 -41.84
C VAL A 604 -15.63 -50.18 -41.83
N CYS A 605 -16.94 -49.90 -41.88
CA CYS A 605 -17.98 -50.93 -42.03
C CYS A 605 -18.47 -51.00 -43.49
N GLY A 606 -18.16 -52.10 -44.17
CA GLY A 606 -18.78 -52.46 -45.45
C GLY A 606 -20.27 -52.80 -45.29
N PRO A 607 -21.04 -52.81 -46.39
CA PRO A 607 -22.48 -53.07 -46.34
C PRO A 607 -22.72 -54.56 -46.12
N GLY A 608 -22.81 -54.97 -44.86
CA GLY A 608 -23.22 -56.32 -44.49
C GLY A 608 -22.57 -56.80 -43.21
N GLU A 609 -22.86 -56.16 -42.08
CA GLU A 609 -22.74 -56.81 -40.77
C GLU A 609 -23.60 -56.06 -39.75
N THR A 610 -24.66 -56.73 -39.30
CA THR A 610 -25.47 -56.35 -38.13
C THR A 610 -24.60 -56.37 -36.89
N ASN A 611 -24.54 -55.28 -36.13
CA ASN A 611 -24.13 -55.33 -34.73
C ASN A 611 -24.96 -54.41 -33.83
N THR A 612 -25.52 -55.06 -32.82
CA THR A 612 -26.23 -54.57 -31.66
C THR A 612 -25.31 -53.74 -30.77
N LEU A 613 -25.39 -52.41 -30.85
CA LEU A 613 -24.94 -51.48 -29.80
C LEU A 613 -25.82 -50.23 -29.88
N GLN A 614 -27.09 -50.43 -29.53
CA GLN A 614 -28.08 -49.38 -29.36
C GLN A 614 -28.43 -49.33 -27.87
N SER A 615 -27.50 -48.87 -27.05
CA SER A 615 -27.75 -48.53 -25.66
C SER A 615 -26.79 -47.42 -25.23
N ASP A 616 -27.37 -46.38 -24.63
CA ASP A 616 -26.71 -45.36 -23.80
C ASP A 616 -26.23 -44.06 -24.44
N SER A 617 -27.05 -43.44 -25.29
CA SER A 617 -26.91 -41.98 -25.51
C SER A 617 -28.20 -41.26 -25.88
N THR A 618 -29.15 -41.18 -24.95
CA THR A 618 -30.02 -40.01 -24.78
C THR A 618 -30.86 -40.15 -23.49
N HIS A 619 -30.23 -40.00 -22.33
CA HIS A 619 -30.96 -39.38 -21.21
C HIS A 619 -30.99 -37.88 -21.51
N LEU A 620 -32.06 -37.43 -22.16
CA LEU A 620 -32.37 -36.01 -22.29
C LEU A 620 -32.65 -35.46 -20.89
N THR A 621 -31.67 -34.76 -20.33
CA THR A 621 -31.90 -33.89 -19.18
C THR A 621 -32.79 -32.73 -19.65
N ILE A 622 -34.09 -32.85 -19.39
CA ILE A 622 -35.05 -31.76 -19.60
C ILE A 622 -34.66 -30.64 -18.62
N LEU A 623 -34.09 -29.55 -19.15
CA LEU A 623 -33.90 -28.32 -18.40
C LEU A 623 -35.25 -27.59 -18.24
N PRO A 624 -35.48 -26.87 -17.13
CA PRO A 624 -36.74 -26.17 -16.87
C PRO A 624 -37.11 -25.17 -17.97
N ALA A 625 -38.41 -25.01 -18.23
CA ALA A 625 -39.00 -24.17 -19.29
C ALA A 625 -38.63 -22.67 -19.25
N ASP A 626 -37.98 -22.18 -18.19
CA ASP A 626 -37.58 -20.77 -18.07
C ASP A 626 -36.43 -20.36 -19.02
N GLN A 627 -35.73 -21.31 -19.65
CA GLN A 627 -34.64 -20.98 -20.58
C GLN A 627 -35.06 -20.93 -22.05
N THR A 628 -36.29 -21.34 -22.39
CA THR A 628 -36.78 -21.34 -23.78
C THR A 628 -37.11 -19.92 -24.27
N GLN A 629 -37.35 -18.97 -23.37
CA GLN A 629 -37.60 -17.55 -23.72
C GLN A 629 -36.35 -16.82 -24.23
N LEU A 630 -35.14 -17.30 -23.96
CA LEU A 630 -33.91 -16.63 -24.40
C LEU A 630 -33.64 -16.82 -25.90
N ALA A 631 -34.22 -17.86 -26.53
CA ALA A 631 -34.09 -18.13 -27.96
C ALA A 631 -35.03 -17.27 -28.82
N ALA A 632 -36.05 -16.64 -28.23
CA ALA A 632 -37.02 -15.82 -28.97
C ALA A 632 -36.60 -14.35 -29.14
N LEU A 633 -35.46 -13.94 -28.56
CA LEU A 633 -34.94 -12.56 -28.65
C LEU A 633 -33.83 -12.38 -29.70
N THR A 634 -33.61 -13.37 -30.58
CA THR A 634 -32.48 -13.37 -31.53
C THR A 634 -32.84 -13.05 -32.98
N GLU A 635 -34.03 -12.52 -33.27
CA GLU A 635 -34.38 -12.04 -34.61
C GLU A 635 -35.05 -10.65 -34.56
N SER A 636 -34.25 -9.61 -34.30
CA SER A 636 -34.38 -8.26 -34.88
C SER A 636 -33.52 -7.26 -34.12
N GLU A 637 -32.95 -6.31 -34.87
CA GLU A 637 -32.15 -5.16 -34.42
C GLU A 637 -30.66 -5.40 -34.20
N ASP A 638 -29.97 -5.73 -35.30
CA ASP A 638 -28.59 -5.32 -35.54
C ASP A 638 -28.58 -4.19 -36.59
N ASP A 639 -27.71 -3.21 -36.39
CA ASP A 639 -27.27 -2.16 -37.33
C ASP A 639 -28.29 -1.20 -37.96
N SER A 640 -28.57 -0.09 -37.25
CA SER A 640 -28.63 1.26 -37.86
C SER A 640 -28.98 2.34 -36.83
N ARG A 641 -27.97 3.06 -36.31
CA ARG A 641 -28.04 4.47 -35.85
C ARG A 641 -26.73 4.89 -35.20
N GLU A 642 -25.76 5.25 -36.02
CA GLU A 642 -24.75 6.26 -35.66
C GLU A 642 -24.21 6.88 -36.96
N ILE A 643 -25.08 7.66 -37.62
CA ILE A 643 -24.67 8.72 -38.54
C ILE A 643 -25.55 9.93 -38.22
N ILE A 644 -24.90 11.07 -38.01
CA ILE A 644 -25.39 12.46 -37.85
C ILE A 644 -25.85 12.87 -36.44
N GLY A 645 -25.12 13.84 -35.88
CA GLY A 645 -25.49 14.61 -34.68
C GLY A 645 -24.28 15.15 -33.93
#